data_AF-A0A558BN20-F1
#
_entry.id   AF-A0A558BN20-F1
#
_cell.length_a   1.000
_cell.length_b   1.000
_cell.length_c   1.000
_cell.angle_alpha   90.00
_cell.angle_beta   90.00
_cell.angle_gamma   90.00
#
_symmetry.space_group_name_H-M   'P 1'
#
loop_
_entity.id
_entity.type
_entity.pdbx_description
1 polymer ?
#
loop_
_entity_poly.entity_id
_entity_poly.type
_entity_poly.pdbx_seq_one_letter_code
_entity_poly.pdbx_strand_id
1 'polypeptide(L)'
;MLLTFIAAVLAGPPAPKYPADAIAPALRENAHAVVRAYDEVVTVKSPSQLVKSVHKVITILDPAGSDAYGEQVVSYDALNRINYLRGAVYDAQGRLLHQLRPAEVHDQGLGNAGGSFMTDLRVRYADLRQPATPYTVEFDYEIASDNTLFYPNWQPQSAENVSLEGATLQVMTPTALPLRFEEQLLPSGAASAPVVAGSQTTYRWRLSAQPAVEEEPLSPPIDELLPAVHLAPATFEVQGYAGSLASWQSLGLWTYQLGKGRDVLPPALTAKMAQLMVSDPDPRARARKVYEFVQSSTRYVSVQLGLGGWQTAPATAVATGGYGDCKALSNYTCALLKAAGLPAYVALVGAGADEADVRANFPSSQFNHAILCMPLAARGTTPADTVWLECTSQTEAFGYMGTFTGNRHALLLTPEGGRLVATPRYGAQANRQQRRTDLWLDAAGSAKATVRTQRVGLAQDRYAQLLHEADPEEQKKYVANRLRLGHFTITNLRLAAAPVTKPQALPGVVELMGLELPGVATPAGRRLLLEPNVLGRLAALPAQVGPRQMPLALPLASLSQDTVRLHLPVGFKAENLPPSVQLTSAYGTYTSTCTALPDGTLQYVRQFETRRPAGTTLPAAKYAEYQDFRRKISQADHAQVVLVKTEA
;
A
#
# COMPACT_ATOMS: atom_id res chain seq x y z
N MET A 1 76.66 26.90 -22.01
CA MET A 1 75.36 27.45 -21.59
C MET A 1 74.32 26.96 -22.60
N LEU A 2 73.71 25.80 -22.34
CA LEU A 2 72.74 25.15 -23.22
C LEU A 2 71.36 25.35 -22.56
N LEU A 3 70.48 26.15 -23.18
CA LEU A 3 69.11 26.35 -22.71
C LEU A 3 68.19 25.31 -23.36
N THR A 4 67.66 24.41 -22.53
CA THR A 4 66.59 23.47 -22.86
C THR A 4 65.25 24.18 -22.71
N PHE A 5 64.52 24.36 -23.81
CA PHE A 5 63.12 24.80 -23.77
C PHE A 5 62.22 23.61 -23.42
N ILE A 6 61.57 23.66 -22.26
CA ILE A 6 60.47 22.76 -21.90
C ILE A 6 59.18 23.38 -22.46
N ALA A 7 58.61 22.73 -23.47
CA ALA A 7 57.27 23.06 -23.96
C ALA A 7 56.23 22.50 -22.97
N ALA A 8 55.53 23.38 -22.27
CA ALA A 8 54.36 23.01 -21.48
C ALA A 8 53.20 22.65 -22.42
N VAL A 9 52.82 21.38 -22.46
CA VAL A 9 51.58 20.95 -23.11
C VAL A 9 50.42 21.41 -22.24
N LEU A 10 49.73 22.47 -22.67
CA LEU A 10 48.46 22.88 -22.09
C LEU A 10 47.41 21.80 -22.40
N ALA A 11 47.02 21.02 -21.41
CA ALA A 11 45.86 20.15 -21.51
C ALA A 11 44.61 21.04 -21.70
N GLY A 12 43.88 20.84 -22.80
CA GLY A 12 42.62 21.53 -23.05
C GLY A 12 41.57 21.24 -21.96
N PRO A 13 40.49 22.03 -21.89
CA PRO A 13 39.41 21.77 -20.93
C PRO A 13 38.88 20.33 -21.10
N PRO A 14 38.53 19.64 -20.00
CA PRO A 14 38.03 18.28 -20.07
C PRO A 14 36.80 18.22 -20.98
N ALA A 15 36.69 17.14 -21.75
CA ALA A 15 35.57 16.94 -22.66
C ALA A 15 34.23 16.97 -21.90
N PRO A 16 33.18 17.61 -22.44
CA PRO A 16 31.88 17.66 -21.79
C PRO A 16 31.31 16.25 -21.62
N LYS A 17 30.73 15.99 -20.45
CA LYS A 17 30.09 14.72 -20.08
C LYS A 17 28.58 14.89 -19.99
N TYR A 18 27.84 13.98 -20.63
CA TYR A 18 26.37 13.92 -20.55
C TYR A 18 25.63 15.23 -20.91
N PRO A 19 25.96 15.89 -22.04
CA PRO A 19 25.18 17.06 -22.46
C PRO A 19 23.72 16.65 -22.68
N ALA A 20 22.79 17.51 -22.27
CA ALA A 20 21.37 17.21 -22.24
C ALA A 20 20.75 17.08 -23.66
N ASP A 21 21.34 17.77 -24.64
CA ASP A 21 20.94 17.71 -26.05
C ASP A 21 21.28 16.38 -26.74
N ALA A 22 22.23 15.61 -26.19
CA ALA A 22 22.55 14.27 -26.65
C ALA A 22 21.45 13.23 -26.31
N ILE A 23 20.48 13.59 -25.46
CA ILE A 23 19.34 12.73 -25.17
C ILE A 23 18.37 12.74 -26.36
N ALA A 24 18.06 11.54 -26.85
CA ALA A 24 17.09 11.35 -27.93
C ALA A 24 15.76 12.06 -27.59
N PRO A 25 15.14 12.80 -28.54
CA PRO A 25 13.90 13.54 -28.28
C PRO A 25 12.79 12.70 -27.64
N ALA A 26 12.62 11.45 -28.07
CA ALA A 26 11.61 10.53 -27.55
C ALA A 26 11.80 10.16 -26.06
N LEU A 27 13.00 10.30 -25.50
CA LEU A 27 13.26 10.08 -24.08
C LEU A 27 13.03 11.34 -23.24
N ARG A 28 12.88 12.51 -23.86
CA ARG A 28 12.55 13.76 -23.16
C ARG A 28 11.04 14.05 -23.16
N GLU A 29 10.30 13.42 -24.04
CA GLU A 29 8.85 13.53 -24.10
C GLU A 29 8.21 12.99 -22.82
N ASN A 30 7.36 13.80 -22.18
CA ASN A 30 6.67 13.51 -20.92
C ASN A 30 7.58 13.06 -19.76
N ALA A 31 8.88 13.39 -19.81
CA ALA A 31 9.84 13.02 -18.78
C ALA A 31 10.22 14.23 -17.92
N HIS A 32 10.20 14.06 -16.60
CA HIS A 32 10.79 14.96 -15.62
C HIS A 32 12.30 14.68 -15.43
N ALA A 33 12.71 13.43 -15.63
CA ALA A 33 14.09 12.99 -15.56
C ALA A 33 14.36 11.85 -16.54
N VAL A 34 15.62 11.74 -16.99
CA VAL A 34 16.11 10.69 -17.88
C VAL A 34 17.25 9.96 -17.20
N VAL A 35 17.06 8.68 -16.91
CA VAL A 35 18.13 7.81 -16.42
C VAL A 35 19.04 7.48 -17.60
N ARG A 36 20.16 8.21 -17.72
CA ARG A 36 21.17 8.06 -18.77
C ARG A 36 21.89 6.72 -18.66
N ALA A 37 22.20 6.32 -17.43
CA ALA A 37 22.85 5.07 -17.09
C ALA A 37 22.38 4.60 -15.70
N TYR A 38 22.16 3.30 -15.57
CA TYR A 38 21.99 2.61 -14.28
C TYR A 38 22.71 1.28 -14.37
N ASP A 39 23.93 1.22 -13.86
CA ASP A 39 24.77 0.03 -13.88
C ASP A 39 24.90 -0.52 -12.46
N GLU A 40 24.43 -1.76 -12.26
CA GLU A 40 24.46 -2.43 -10.96
C GLU A 40 25.28 -3.72 -11.04
N VAL A 41 26.24 -3.87 -10.12
CA VAL A 41 27.04 -5.08 -9.97
C VAL A 41 26.82 -5.67 -8.58
N VAL A 42 26.39 -6.93 -8.53
CA VAL A 42 26.18 -7.67 -7.29
C VAL A 42 27.18 -8.83 -7.25
N THR A 43 28.06 -8.82 -6.27
CA THR A 43 29.03 -9.91 -6.05
C THR A 43 28.69 -10.65 -4.76
N VAL A 44 28.18 -11.87 -4.89
CA VAL A 44 27.99 -12.79 -3.77
C VAL A 44 29.35 -13.39 -3.43
N LYS A 45 29.79 -13.26 -2.18
CA LYS A 45 31.10 -13.78 -1.73
C LYS A 45 30.95 -15.12 -1.01
N SER A 46 29.90 -15.25 -0.20
CA SER A 46 29.62 -16.42 0.63
C SER A 46 28.11 -16.50 0.90
N PRO A 47 27.63 -17.54 1.60
CA PRO A 47 26.25 -17.56 2.08
C PRO A 47 25.90 -16.39 2.99
N SER A 48 26.87 -15.73 3.64
CA SER A 48 26.65 -14.65 4.60
C SER A 48 27.01 -13.25 4.09
N GLN A 49 27.70 -13.13 2.95
CA GLN A 49 28.20 -11.84 2.48
C GLN A 49 27.97 -11.60 0.98
N LEU A 50 27.51 -10.39 0.66
CA LEU A 50 27.46 -9.85 -0.70
C LEU A 50 27.97 -8.40 -0.74
N VAL A 51 28.36 -7.95 -1.93
CA VAL A 51 28.70 -6.55 -2.21
C VAL A 51 27.86 -6.08 -3.40
N LYS A 52 27.24 -4.91 -3.28
CA LYS A 52 26.50 -4.23 -4.34
C LYS A 52 27.22 -2.93 -4.68
N SER A 53 27.46 -2.70 -5.96
CA SER A 53 27.97 -1.44 -6.50
C SER A 53 26.97 -0.88 -7.51
N VAL A 54 26.71 0.42 -7.44
CA VAL A 54 25.76 1.12 -8.32
C VAL A 54 26.42 2.37 -8.88
N HIS A 55 26.37 2.52 -10.19
CA HIS A 55 26.66 3.74 -10.91
C HIS A 55 25.38 4.22 -11.60
N LYS A 56 24.98 5.46 -11.34
CA LYS A 56 23.74 6.05 -11.85
C LYS A 56 24.01 7.43 -12.40
N VAL A 57 23.52 7.70 -13.61
CA VAL A 57 23.58 9.02 -14.24
C VAL A 57 22.16 9.43 -14.61
N ILE A 58 21.71 10.60 -14.15
CA ILE A 58 20.34 11.09 -14.35
C ILE A 58 20.41 12.53 -14.84
N THR A 59 19.82 12.80 -16.00
CA THR A 59 19.58 14.18 -16.44
C THR A 59 18.21 14.62 -15.95
N ILE A 60 18.21 15.72 -15.18
CA ILE A 60 17.02 16.38 -14.65
C ILE A 60 16.54 17.40 -15.67
N LEU A 61 15.26 17.33 -16.05
CA LEU A 61 14.68 18.19 -17.10
C LEU A 61 13.94 19.39 -16.52
N ASP A 62 13.33 19.25 -15.34
CA ASP A 62 12.47 20.27 -14.73
C ASP A 62 12.48 20.20 -13.18
N PRO A 63 11.76 21.11 -12.49
CA PRO A 63 11.71 21.12 -11.02
C PRO A 63 11.16 19.84 -10.39
N ALA A 64 10.19 19.17 -11.02
CA ALA A 64 9.64 17.91 -10.49
C ALA A 64 10.71 16.80 -10.51
N GLY A 65 11.51 16.75 -11.58
CA GLY A 65 12.66 15.84 -11.66
C GLY A 65 13.73 16.20 -10.63
N SER A 66 13.97 17.49 -10.40
CA SER A 66 14.96 17.98 -9.42
C SER A 66 14.62 17.53 -8.00
N ASP A 67 13.33 17.66 -7.62
CA ASP A 67 12.85 17.24 -6.30
C ASP A 67 12.92 15.71 -6.11
N ALA A 68 12.66 14.93 -7.16
CA ALA A 68 12.64 13.48 -7.09
C ALA A 68 14.01 12.80 -7.23
N TYR A 69 14.93 13.37 -8.02
CA TYR A 69 16.16 12.70 -8.46
C TYR A 69 17.45 13.53 -8.29
N GLY A 70 17.36 14.77 -7.83
CA GLY A 70 18.53 15.61 -7.56
C GLY A 70 19.30 15.23 -6.29
N GLU A 71 18.69 14.44 -5.42
CA GLU A 71 19.31 13.88 -4.22
C GLU A 71 19.55 12.37 -4.37
N GLN A 72 20.63 11.86 -3.77
CA GLN A 72 20.84 10.43 -3.60
C GLN A 72 20.81 10.08 -2.12
N VAL A 73 19.94 9.15 -1.75
CA VAL A 73 19.84 8.59 -0.40
C VAL A 73 20.25 7.12 -0.45
N VAL A 74 21.12 6.69 0.46
CA VAL A 74 21.58 5.31 0.60
C VAL A 74 21.41 4.86 2.05
N SER A 75 20.55 3.87 2.27
CA SER A 75 20.25 3.33 3.60
C SER A 75 21.29 2.29 4.03
N TYR A 76 21.51 2.19 5.35
CA TYR A 76 22.41 1.23 5.97
C TYR A 76 22.01 0.95 7.42
N ASP A 77 22.50 -0.14 8.00
CA ASP A 77 22.17 -0.60 9.36
C ASP A 77 23.35 -1.41 9.94
N ALA A 78 23.18 -2.17 11.03
CA ALA A 78 24.27 -2.97 11.58
C ALA A 78 24.73 -4.13 10.68
N LEU A 79 23.95 -4.52 9.65
CA LEU A 79 24.25 -5.60 8.71
C LEU A 79 24.65 -5.10 7.33
N ASN A 80 24.47 -3.80 7.05
CA ASN A 80 24.76 -3.18 5.76
C ASN A 80 25.69 -2.00 5.98
N ARG A 81 26.83 -1.95 5.29
CA ARG A 81 27.81 -0.87 5.38
C ARG A 81 28.00 -0.20 4.02
N ILE A 82 27.90 1.12 4.01
CA ILE A 82 28.28 1.94 2.85
C ILE A 82 29.80 2.11 2.85
N ASN A 83 30.48 1.51 1.88
CA ASN A 83 31.94 1.62 1.73
C ASN A 83 32.31 2.99 1.16
N TYR A 84 31.56 3.49 0.16
CA TYR A 84 31.68 4.85 -0.35
C TYR A 84 30.36 5.33 -0.96
N LEU A 85 30.20 6.65 -1.02
CA LEU A 85 29.20 7.38 -1.81
C LEU A 85 29.91 8.58 -2.45
N ARG A 86 29.86 8.65 -3.76
CA ARG A 86 30.46 9.70 -4.59
C ARG A 86 29.40 10.26 -5.51
N GLY A 87 29.61 11.47 -5.97
CA GLY A 87 28.78 12.05 -7.00
C GLY A 87 29.37 13.29 -7.64
N ALA A 88 28.77 13.71 -8.74
CA ALA A 88 29.13 14.91 -9.48
C ALA A 88 27.87 15.48 -10.14
N VAL A 89 27.90 16.77 -10.44
CA VAL A 89 26.83 17.44 -11.16
C VAL A 89 27.38 18.28 -12.30
N TYR A 90 26.70 18.22 -13.44
CA TYR A 90 27.08 18.82 -14.70
C TYR A 90 25.97 19.73 -15.22
N ASP A 91 26.33 20.83 -15.89
CA ASP A 91 25.36 21.71 -16.54
C ASP A 91 24.74 21.07 -17.79
N ALA A 92 23.79 21.78 -18.42
CA ALA A 92 23.13 21.35 -19.64
C ALA A 92 24.08 21.02 -20.81
N GLN A 93 25.27 21.64 -20.85
CA GLN A 93 26.30 21.41 -21.87
C GLN A 93 27.31 20.33 -21.45
N GLY A 94 27.12 19.71 -20.30
CA GLY A 94 27.98 18.65 -19.78
C GLY A 94 29.27 19.13 -19.12
N ARG A 95 29.36 20.41 -18.73
CA ARG A 95 30.49 20.93 -17.98
C ARG A 95 30.30 20.63 -16.50
N LEU A 96 31.36 20.17 -15.84
CA LEU A 96 31.34 19.89 -14.41
C LEU A 96 31.05 21.19 -13.63
N LEU A 97 29.97 21.20 -12.86
CA LEU A 97 29.61 22.28 -11.95
C LEU A 97 30.21 22.04 -10.56
N HIS A 98 30.05 20.81 -10.05
CA HIS A 98 30.53 20.45 -8.73
C HIS A 98 30.84 18.96 -8.61
N GLN A 99 31.88 18.64 -7.85
CA GLN A 99 32.21 17.27 -7.47
C GLN A 99 31.90 17.11 -5.98
N LEU A 100 31.07 16.12 -5.65
CA LEU A 100 30.68 15.83 -4.27
C LEU A 100 31.91 15.55 -3.40
N ARG A 101 32.06 16.33 -2.34
CA ARG A 101 33.13 16.17 -1.35
C ARG A 101 32.63 15.28 -0.22
N PRO A 102 33.52 14.51 0.44
CA PRO A 102 33.12 13.67 1.58
C PRO A 102 32.41 14.43 2.71
N ALA A 103 32.75 15.72 2.92
CA ALA A 103 32.12 16.57 3.94
C ALA A 103 30.68 17.01 3.61
N GLU A 104 30.22 16.80 2.38
CA GLU A 104 28.86 17.11 1.90
C GLU A 104 27.96 15.87 1.90
N VAL A 105 28.50 14.71 2.27
CA VAL A 105 27.69 13.51 2.52
C VAL A 105 27.21 13.58 3.96
N HIS A 106 25.91 13.76 4.10
CA HIS A 106 25.26 13.87 5.40
C HIS A 106 24.83 12.49 5.89
N ASP A 107 24.99 12.24 7.18
CA ASP A 107 24.62 10.98 7.82
C ASP A 107 23.55 11.27 8.89
N GLN A 108 22.41 10.60 8.78
CA GLN A 108 21.28 10.78 9.69
C GLN A 108 20.66 9.44 10.08
N GLY A 109 20.27 9.31 11.34
CA GLY A 109 19.36 8.24 11.73
C GLY A 109 17.96 8.55 11.20
N LEU A 110 17.24 7.54 10.70
CA LEU A 110 15.86 7.74 10.30
C LEU A 110 14.93 7.97 11.51
N GLY A 111 15.39 7.72 12.74
CA GLY A 111 14.62 7.96 13.95
C GLY A 111 13.32 7.15 13.94
N ASN A 112 12.20 7.81 14.27
CA ASN A 112 10.86 7.21 14.14
C ASN A 112 10.28 7.27 12.72
N ALA A 113 11.01 7.80 11.72
CA ALA A 113 10.55 7.78 10.34
C ALA A 113 10.47 6.33 9.85
N GLY A 114 9.28 5.90 9.43
CA GLY A 114 8.97 4.50 9.14
C GLY A 114 8.28 3.74 10.28
N GLY A 115 7.95 4.41 11.40
CA GLY A 115 7.13 3.84 12.47
C GLY A 115 7.87 2.94 13.48
N SER A 116 9.21 2.87 13.42
CA SER A 116 10.04 2.14 14.37
C SER A 116 10.45 3.00 15.57
N PHE A 117 10.25 2.50 16.79
CA PHE A 117 10.69 3.19 18.01
C PHE A 117 12.16 2.94 18.32
N MET A 118 12.66 1.74 18.02
CA MET A 118 14.09 1.41 18.13
C MET A 118 14.56 0.75 16.84
N THR A 119 15.48 1.43 16.15
CA THR A 119 16.10 0.92 14.92
C THR A 119 17.54 1.41 14.81
N ASP A 120 18.39 0.59 14.20
CA ASP A 120 19.75 0.89 13.79
C ASP A 120 19.81 1.41 12.34
N LEU A 121 18.66 1.59 11.69
CA LEU A 121 18.55 2.08 10.32
C LEU A 121 18.95 3.56 10.23
N ARG A 122 19.89 3.83 9.34
CA ARG A 122 20.47 5.13 9.05
C ARG A 122 20.51 5.35 7.55
N VAL A 123 20.65 6.60 7.14
CA VAL A 123 20.89 6.94 5.74
C VAL A 123 22.08 7.85 5.62
N ARG A 124 22.83 7.69 4.52
CA ARG A 124 23.70 8.73 4.00
C ARG A 124 23.06 9.35 2.79
N TYR A 125 23.04 10.67 2.72
CA TYR A 125 22.50 11.37 1.56
C TYR A 125 23.41 12.48 1.08
N ALA A 126 23.26 12.78 -0.21
CA ALA A 126 23.95 13.86 -0.90
C ALA A 126 22.95 14.60 -1.78
N ASP A 127 22.91 15.92 -1.64
CA ASP A 127 22.07 16.82 -2.45
C ASP A 127 22.94 17.51 -3.51
N LEU A 128 22.63 17.27 -4.78
CA LEU A 128 23.30 17.88 -5.92
C LEU A 128 22.33 18.71 -6.78
N ARG A 129 21.16 19.09 -6.23
CA ARG A 129 20.18 19.91 -6.95
C ARG A 129 20.77 21.23 -7.41
N GLN A 130 20.34 21.66 -8.59
CA GLN A 130 20.77 22.92 -9.21
C GLN A 130 19.57 23.86 -9.36
N PRO A 131 19.78 25.18 -9.27
CA PRO A 131 18.70 26.16 -9.41
C PRO A 131 18.13 26.25 -10.84
N ALA A 132 18.87 25.75 -11.84
CA ALA A 132 18.45 25.79 -13.24
C ALA A 132 18.51 24.39 -13.85
N THR A 133 17.45 24.03 -14.59
CA THR A 133 17.37 22.81 -15.40
C THR A 133 17.53 23.15 -16.89
N PRO A 134 18.00 22.19 -17.72
CA PRO A 134 18.41 20.84 -17.34
C PRO A 134 19.84 20.80 -16.75
N TYR A 135 20.09 19.81 -15.90
CA TYR A 135 21.41 19.46 -15.37
C TYR A 135 21.51 17.95 -15.19
N THR A 136 22.72 17.40 -15.08
CA THR A 136 22.93 15.96 -14.93
C THR A 136 23.63 15.67 -13.61
N VAL A 137 23.07 14.75 -12.81
CA VAL A 137 23.71 14.19 -11.62
C VAL A 137 24.27 12.81 -11.93
N GLU A 138 25.45 12.54 -11.40
CA GLU A 138 26.12 11.24 -11.44
C GLU A 138 26.37 10.81 -10.01
N PHE A 139 26.01 9.57 -9.66
CA PHE A 139 26.24 8.97 -8.36
C PHE A 139 26.89 7.59 -8.50
N ASP A 140 27.81 7.29 -7.60
CA ASP A 140 28.56 6.04 -7.56
C ASP A 140 28.72 5.61 -6.10
N TYR A 141 28.22 4.43 -5.75
CA TYR A 141 28.26 3.95 -4.36
C TYR A 141 28.39 2.43 -4.26
N GLU A 142 28.91 1.98 -3.12
CA GLU A 142 29.07 0.56 -2.80
C GLU A 142 28.57 0.25 -1.40
N ILE A 143 27.81 -0.84 -1.31
CA ILE A 143 27.28 -1.40 -0.07
C ILE A 143 27.85 -2.80 0.09
N ALA A 144 28.50 -3.06 1.22
CA ALA A 144 28.79 -4.41 1.68
C ALA A 144 27.69 -4.85 2.65
N SER A 145 27.11 -6.03 2.41
CA SER A 145 26.03 -6.58 3.22
C SER A 145 26.44 -7.93 3.80
N ASP A 146 26.26 -8.05 5.11
CA ASP A 146 26.32 -9.31 5.86
C ASP A 146 24.89 -9.89 6.09
N ASN A 147 23.92 -9.43 5.29
CA ASN A 147 22.52 -9.86 5.29
C ASN A 147 22.09 -10.35 3.89
N THR A 148 22.54 -11.54 3.53
CA THR A 148 22.25 -12.16 2.23
C THR A 148 20.83 -12.70 2.10
N LEU A 149 19.99 -12.64 3.15
CA LEU A 149 18.56 -12.94 3.05
C LEU A 149 17.88 -12.05 2.00
N PHE A 150 18.42 -10.85 1.77
CA PHE A 150 17.96 -9.91 0.74
C PHE A 150 19.03 -9.74 -0.31
N TYR A 151 18.74 -10.20 -1.53
CA TYR A 151 19.46 -9.73 -2.71
C TYR A 151 18.73 -8.49 -3.24
N PRO A 152 19.45 -7.52 -3.82
CA PRO A 152 18.81 -6.30 -4.32
C PRO A 152 17.89 -6.61 -5.50
N ASN A 153 16.76 -5.91 -5.58
CA ASN A 153 15.96 -5.85 -6.80
C ASN A 153 16.59 -4.83 -7.76
N TRP A 154 16.47 -5.09 -9.07
CA TRP A 154 16.93 -4.19 -10.11
C TRP A 154 15.76 -3.71 -10.97
N GLN A 155 15.47 -2.42 -10.88
CA GLN A 155 14.38 -1.77 -11.60
C GLN A 155 14.82 -0.33 -11.94
N PRO A 156 15.54 -0.14 -13.06
CA PRO A 156 16.19 1.14 -13.38
C PRO A 156 15.22 2.25 -13.76
N GLN A 157 13.99 1.90 -14.17
CA GLN A 157 12.85 2.79 -14.35
C GLN A 157 11.74 2.31 -13.40
N SER A 158 11.38 3.13 -12.40
CA SER A 158 10.51 2.70 -11.29
C SER A 158 9.38 3.69 -10.96
N ALA A 159 9.16 4.71 -11.80
CA ALA A 159 8.16 5.75 -11.58
C ALA A 159 7.63 6.27 -12.91
N GLU A 160 6.48 6.94 -12.87
CA GLU A 160 5.96 7.68 -14.01
C GLU A 160 6.83 8.89 -14.36
N ASN A 161 6.68 9.40 -15.59
CA ASN A 161 7.40 10.56 -16.12
C ASN A 161 8.94 10.45 -16.00
N VAL A 162 9.46 9.23 -16.01
CA VAL A 162 10.91 8.96 -16.05
C VAL A 162 11.19 8.02 -17.18
N SER A 163 12.16 8.39 -18.02
CA SER A 163 12.63 7.56 -19.13
C SER A 163 14.00 6.96 -18.82
N LEU A 164 14.38 5.96 -19.60
CA LEU A 164 15.65 5.24 -19.49
C LEU A 164 16.38 5.28 -20.82
N GLU A 165 17.68 5.59 -20.82
CA GLU A 165 18.55 5.50 -22.00
C GLU A 165 19.27 4.14 -22.04
N GLY A 166 19.75 3.66 -20.90
CA GLY A 166 20.32 2.32 -20.77
C GLY A 166 20.61 1.92 -19.32
N ALA A 167 20.53 0.63 -19.06
CA ALA A 167 20.87 0.06 -17.76
C ALA A 167 21.47 -1.34 -17.90
N THR A 168 22.34 -1.71 -16.96
CA THR A 168 22.88 -3.07 -16.85
C THR A 168 22.78 -3.60 -15.43
N LEU A 169 22.61 -4.92 -15.33
CA LEU A 169 22.77 -5.67 -14.09
C LEU A 169 23.75 -6.81 -14.35
N GLN A 170 24.78 -6.91 -13.51
CA GLN A 170 25.67 -8.06 -13.48
C GLN A 170 25.65 -8.69 -12.08
N VAL A 171 25.36 -9.99 -12.01
CA VAL A 171 25.40 -10.75 -10.76
C VAL A 171 26.48 -11.82 -10.86
N MET A 172 27.39 -11.82 -9.91
CA MET A 172 28.55 -12.70 -9.81
C MET A 172 28.39 -13.57 -8.58
N THR A 173 28.28 -14.89 -8.76
CA THR A 173 28.13 -15.82 -7.64
C THR A 173 29.17 -16.95 -7.70
N PRO A 174 29.59 -17.54 -6.57
CA PRO A 174 30.28 -18.81 -6.58
C PRO A 174 29.38 -19.86 -7.23
N THR A 175 29.94 -20.76 -8.04
CA THR A 175 29.15 -21.81 -8.73
C THR A 175 28.38 -22.70 -7.74
N ALA A 176 28.89 -22.85 -6.51
CA ALA A 176 28.25 -23.57 -5.42
C ALA A 176 27.05 -22.82 -4.79
N LEU A 177 26.86 -21.54 -5.10
CA LEU A 177 25.76 -20.69 -4.66
C LEU A 177 25.03 -20.14 -5.89
N PRO A 178 24.20 -20.97 -6.55
CA PRO A 178 23.47 -20.54 -7.74
C PRO A 178 22.48 -19.42 -7.40
N LEU A 179 22.35 -18.48 -8.32
CA LEU A 179 21.40 -17.37 -8.22
C LEU A 179 19.99 -17.86 -8.54
N ARG A 180 19.01 -17.43 -7.74
CA ARG A 180 17.60 -17.46 -8.15
C ARG A 180 17.20 -16.07 -8.59
N PHE A 181 16.42 -15.99 -9.66
CA PHE A 181 15.90 -14.73 -10.15
C PHE A 181 14.52 -14.92 -10.78
N GLU A 182 13.75 -13.85 -10.82
CA GLU A 182 12.51 -13.73 -11.57
C GLU A 182 12.59 -12.46 -12.43
N GLU A 183 12.25 -12.59 -13.71
CA GLU A 183 12.25 -11.51 -14.68
C GLU A 183 10.82 -11.00 -14.85
N GLN A 184 10.60 -9.71 -14.58
CA GLN A 184 9.33 -9.05 -14.74
C GLN A 184 9.40 -8.17 -16.00
N LEU A 185 8.50 -8.43 -16.95
CA LEU A 185 8.28 -7.58 -18.14
C LEU A 185 9.56 -7.19 -18.90
N LEU A 186 10.61 -8.02 -18.85
CA LEU A 186 11.83 -7.78 -19.61
C LEU A 186 11.58 -8.01 -21.12
N PRO A 187 12.10 -7.12 -22.00
CA PRO A 187 12.04 -7.35 -23.43
C PRO A 187 12.91 -8.55 -23.84
N SER A 188 12.53 -9.20 -24.93
CA SER A 188 13.29 -10.34 -25.46
C SER A 188 14.74 -9.95 -25.76
N GLY A 189 15.70 -10.78 -25.32
CA GLY A 189 17.13 -10.52 -25.47
C GLY A 189 17.73 -9.59 -24.40
N ALA A 190 16.95 -9.11 -23.43
CA ALA A 190 17.49 -8.34 -22.31
C ALA A 190 18.43 -9.17 -21.41
N ALA A 191 18.20 -10.48 -21.30
CA ALA A 191 19.02 -11.40 -20.51
C ALA A 191 20.03 -12.15 -21.40
N SER A 192 21.24 -12.37 -20.87
CA SER A 192 22.25 -13.23 -21.48
C SER A 192 22.33 -14.59 -20.78
N ALA A 193 22.77 -15.63 -21.50
CA ALA A 193 23.05 -16.92 -20.89
C ALA A 193 24.14 -16.79 -19.79
N PRO A 194 24.00 -17.47 -18.64
CA PRO A 194 25.01 -17.44 -17.59
C PRO A 194 26.37 -17.92 -18.10
N VAL A 195 27.43 -17.22 -17.72
CA VAL A 195 28.81 -17.57 -18.09
C VAL A 195 29.52 -18.14 -16.86
N VAL A 196 30.05 -19.36 -16.98
CA VAL A 196 30.84 -20.01 -15.94
C VAL A 196 32.32 -19.85 -16.26
N ALA A 197 33.09 -19.31 -15.32
CA ALA A 197 34.54 -19.19 -15.42
C ALA A 197 35.17 -19.67 -14.10
N GLY A 198 35.81 -20.84 -14.13
CA GLY A 198 36.35 -21.46 -12.91
C GLY A 198 35.24 -21.78 -11.89
N SER A 199 35.40 -21.28 -10.67
CA SER A 199 34.45 -21.47 -9.56
C SER A 199 33.38 -20.36 -9.46
N GLN A 200 33.22 -19.55 -10.50
CA GLN A 200 32.33 -18.41 -10.51
C GLN A 200 31.36 -18.46 -11.70
N THR A 201 30.10 -18.12 -11.44
CA THR A 201 29.05 -17.95 -12.45
C THR A 201 28.65 -16.47 -12.52
N THR A 202 28.51 -15.94 -13.75
CA THR A 202 28.09 -14.55 -13.99
C THR A 202 26.79 -14.52 -14.79
N TYR A 203 25.80 -13.79 -14.26
CA TYR A 203 24.51 -13.51 -14.88
C TYR A 203 24.48 -12.05 -15.34
N ARG A 204 23.84 -11.77 -16.48
CA ARG A 204 23.82 -10.42 -17.06
C ARG A 204 22.46 -10.08 -17.67
N TRP A 205 22.00 -8.88 -17.36
CA TRP A 205 20.85 -8.23 -17.98
C TRP A 205 21.23 -6.85 -18.50
N ARG A 206 20.59 -6.46 -19.59
CA ARG A 206 20.70 -5.14 -20.20
C ARG A 206 19.33 -4.66 -20.64
N LEU A 207 18.97 -3.48 -20.19
CA LEU A 207 17.83 -2.75 -20.71
C LEU A 207 18.33 -1.63 -21.62
N SER A 208 17.79 -1.60 -22.83
CA SER A 208 17.94 -0.49 -23.77
C SER A 208 16.94 0.62 -23.47
N ALA A 209 17.02 1.69 -24.24
CA ALA A 209 16.15 2.86 -24.12
C ALA A 209 14.67 2.50 -23.94
N GLN A 210 14.04 3.06 -22.90
CA GLN A 210 12.61 2.97 -22.60
C GLN A 210 12.04 4.39 -22.48
N PRO A 211 10.92 4.71 -23.17
CA PRO A 211 10.28 6.01 -23.03
C PRO A 211 9.71 6.19 -21.61
N ALA A 212 9.42 7.45 -21.25
CA ALA A 212 8.63 7.73 -20.06
C ALA A 212 7.23 7.13 -20.18
N VAL A 213 6.69 6.70 -19.05
CA VAL A 213 5.32 6.17 -18.92
C VAL A 213 4.53 7.08 -18.00
N GLU A 214 3.23 7.20 -18.23
CA GLU A 214 2.30 7.97 -17.38
C GLU A 214 1.27 7.02 -16.80
N GLU A 215 0.92 7.20 -15.52
CA GLU A 215 -0.11 6.37 -14.91
C GLU A 215 -1.48 6.61 -15.56
N GLU A 216 -2.15 5.53 -15.96
CA GLU A 216 -3.51 5.62 -16.49
C GLU A 216 -4.52 5.42 -15.34
N PRO A 217 -5.65 6.16 -15.31
CA PRO A 217 -6.63 6.01 -14.23
C PRO A 217 -7.02 4.55 -13.99
N LEU A 218 -6.92 4.10 -12.73
CA LEU A 218 -7.18 2.72 -12.32
C LEU A 218 -6.21 1.68 -12.93
N SER A 219 -4.98 2.04 -13.26
CA SER A 219 -3.90 1.06 -13.50
C SER A 219 -3.48 0.39 -12.19
N PRO A 220 -2.82 -0.78 -12.26
CA PRO A 220 -1.94 -1.23 -11.18
C PRO A 220 -0.85 -0.19 -10.86
N PRO A 221 -0.19 -0.32 -9.69
CA PRO A 221 1.04 0.41 -9.40
C PRO A 221 2.04 0.33 -10.56
N ILE A 222 2.66 1.45 -10.92
CA ILE A 222 3.51 1.54 -12.11
C ILE A 222 4.74 0.61 -12.05
N ASP A 223 5.24 0.32 -10.86
CA ASP A 223 6.37 -0.58 -10.63
C ASP A 223 6.05 -2.05 -10.96
N GLU A 224 4.79 -2.48 -10.89
CA GLU A 224 4.35 -3.79 -11.40
C GLU A 224 4.28 -3.83 -12.94
N LEU A 225 4.25 -2.67 -13.59
CA LEU A 225 4.08 -2.51 -15.04
C LEU A 225 5.40 -2.22 -15.76
N LEU A 226 6.50 -2.12 -15.02
CA LEU A 226 7.82 -1.77 -15.55
C LEU A 226 8.80 -2.95 -15.50
N PRO A 227 9.80 -2.98 -16.41
CA PRO A 227 10.79 -4.05 -16.44
C PRO A 227 11.61 -4.12 -15.15
N ALA A 228 11.74 -5.30 -14.56
CA ALA A 228 12.52 -5.52 -13.35
C ALA A 228 13.14 -6.92 -13.30
N VAL A 229 14.18 -7.06 -12.48
CA VAL A 229 14.77 -8.35 -12.09
C VAL A 229 14.73 -8.47 -10.58
N HIS A 230 14.03 -9.47 -10.08
CA HIS A 230 14.00 -9.82 -8.66
C HIS A 230 15.03 -10.90 -8.39
N LEU A 231 15.91 -10.67 -7.40
CA LEU A 231 16.98 -11.60 -7.07
C LEU A 231 16.70 -12.27 -5.72
N ALA A 232 17.15 -13.52 -5.58
CA ALA A 232 17.12 -14.23 -4.31
C ALA A 232 18.30 -15.22 -4.19
N PRO A 233 18.84 -15.43 -2.98
CA PRO A 233 19.78 -16.52 -2.72
C PRO A 233 19.08 -17.89 -2.80
N ALA A 234 19.80 -18.93 -3.23
CA ALA A 234 19.37 -20.31 -2.95
C ALA A 234 19.54 -20.66 -1.45
N THR A 235 20.68 -20.27 -0.88
CA THR A 235 21.04 -20.40 0.53
C THR A 235 21.61 -19.09 1.04
N PHE A 236 21.33 -18.78 2.31
CA PHE A 236 21.74 -17.54 2.94
C PHE A 236 22.16 -17.81 4.39
N GLU A 237 22.80 -16.85 5.03
CA GLU A 237 23.13 -16.87 6.44
C GLU A 237 23.06 -15.45 6.99
N VAL A 238 22.34 -15.26 8.09
CA VAL A 238 22.26 -13.97 8.78
C VAL A 238 22.71 -14.16 10.21
N GLN A 239 23.79 -13.48 10.62
CA GLN A 239 24.37 -13.57 11.97
C GLN A 239 24.55 -15.01 12.50
N GLY A 240 25.04 -15.92 11.64
CA GLY A 240 25.27 -17.34 11.99
C GLY A 240 24.07 -18.27 11.80
N TYR A 241 22.91 -17.74 11.40
CA TYR A 241 21.70 -18.54 11.14
C TYR A 241 21.55 -18.85 9.67
N ALA A 242 22.05 -20.01 9.24
CA ALA A 242 21.93 -20.49 7.87
C ALA A 242 20.49 -20.87 7.51
N GLY A 243 20.07 -20.54 6.29
CA GLY A 243 18.73 -20.79 5.76
C GLY A 243 18.72 -20.98 4.25
N SER A 244 17.53 -21.21 3.70
CA SER A 244 17.32 -21.38 2.26
C SER A 244 16.02 -20.74 1.79
N LEU A 245 16.07 -20.04 0.66
CA LEU A 245 14.88 -19.55 -0.06
C LEU A 245 14.53 -20.47 -1.24
N ALA A 246 14.94 -21.74 -1.22
CA ALA A 246 14.58 -22.71 -2.23
C ALA A 246 13.05 -22.90 -2.34
N SER A 247 12.34 -22.77 -1.22
CA SER A 247 10.88 -22.86 -1.16
C SER A 247 10.30 -22.01 -0.02
N TRP A 248 8.99 -21.76 -0.08
CA TRP A 248 8.26 -21.20 1.07
C TRP A 248 8.38 -22.09 2.31
N GLN A 249 8.47 -23.41 2.11
CA GLN A 249 8.66 -24.38 3.19
C GLN A 249 9.96 -24.12 3.95
N SER A 250 11.07 -23.94 3.25
CA SER A 250 12.38 -23.70 3.88
C SER A 250 12.46 -22.33 4.56
N LEU A 251 11.92 -21.28 3.95
CA LEU A 251 11.86 -19.95 4.57
C LEU A 251 11.02 -19.95 5.85
N GLY A 252 9.83 -20.55 5.81
CA GLY A 252 8.98 -20.62 6.99
C GLY A 252 9.56 -21.50 8.09
N LEU A 253 10.26 -22.58 7.75
CA LEU A 253 10.97 -23.40 8.73
C LEU A 253 12.09 -22.61 9.41
N TRP A 254 12.93 -21.91 8.63
CA TRP A 254 14.00 -21.07 9.18
C TRP A 254 13.44 -20.03 10.15
N THR A 255 12.39 -19.32 9.75
CA THR A 255 11.73 -18.31 10.60
C THR A 255 11.12 -18.94 11.86
N TYR A 256 10.47 -20.10 11.74
CA TYR A 256 9.93 -20.84 12.87
C TYR A 256 11.02 -21.21 13.89
N GLN A 257 12.19 -21.68 13.42
CA GLN A 257 13.30 -22.04 14.30
C GLN A 257 13.87 -20.83 15.06
N LEU A 258 13.88 -19.63 14.47
CA LEU A 258 14.30 -18.41 15.19
C LEU A 258 13.44 -18.14 16.43
N GLY A 259 12.16 -18.51 16.41
CA GLY A 259 11.21 -18.35 17.52
C GLY A 259 11.19 -19.51 18.52
N LYS A 260 11.89 -20.62 18.27
CA LYS A 260 11.80 -21.83 19.09
C LYS A 260 12.23 -21.58 20.54
N GLY A 261 11.39 -22.01 21.49
CA GLY A 261 11.65 -21.85 22.93
C GLY A 261 11.42 -20.45 23.47
N ARG A 262 10.90 -19.53 22.65
CA ARG A 262 10.62 -18.13 23.02
C ARG A 262 9.14 -17.89 23.33
N ASP A 263 8.33 -18.95 23.34
CA ASP A 263 6.89 -18.96 23.66
C ASP A 263 6.61 -19.28 25.14
N VAL A 264 7.62 -19.23 26.01
CA VAL A 264 7.46 -19.53 27.45
C VAL A 264 6.73 -18.38 28.16
N LEU A 265 5.69 -18.70 28.93
CA LEU A 265 4.93 -17.75 29.76
C LEU A 265 5.28 -17.88 31.25
N PRO A 266 5.10 -16.81 32.05
CA PRO A 266 5.15 -16.91 33.51
C PRO A 266 4.12 -17.93 34.05
N PRO A 267 4.44 -18.74 35.07
CA PRO A 267 3.55 -19.80 35.57
C PRO A 267 2.14 -19.32 35.95
N ALA A 268 2.04 -18.15 36.60
CA ALA A 268 0.75 -17.56 36.98
C ALA A 268 -0.12 -17.23 35.76
N LEU A 269 0.49 -16.77 34.67
CA LEU A 269 -0.21 -16.43 33.44
C LEU A 269 -0.65 -17.68 32.68
N THR A 270 0.19 -18.72 32.66
CA THR A 270 -0.17 -20.05 32.15
C THR A 270 -1.40 -20.61 32.88
N ALA A 271 -1.41 -20.55 34.21
CA ALA A 271 -2.54 -21.01 35.01
C ALA A 271 -3.82 -20.19 34.74
N LYS A 272 -3.70 -18.86 34.61
CA LYS A 272 -4.82 -17.98 34.24
C LYS A 272 -5.42 -18.35 32.89
N MET A 273 -4.59 -18.58 31.87
CA MET A 273 -5.06 -18.95 30.53
C MET A 273 -5.68 -20.36 30.50
N ALA A 274 -5.10 -21.32 31.23
CA ALA A 274 -5.65 -22.66 31.37
C ALA A 274 -7.04 -22.67 32.03
N GLN A 275 -7.30 -21.74 32.97
CA GLN A 275 -8.60 -21.58 33.60
C GLN A 275 -9.72 -21.26 32.61
N LEU A 276 -9.41 -20.58 31.50
CA LEU A 276 -10.39 -20.29 30.44
C LEU A 276 -10.92 -21.55 29.76
N MET A 277 -10.16 -22.66 29.77
CA MET A 277 -10.63 -23.94 29.24
C MET A 277 -11.80 -24.50 30.05
N VAL A 278 -11.88 -24.15 31.33
CA VAL A 278 -12.95 -24.59 32.25
C VAL A 278 -14.13 -23.61 32.20
N SER A 279 -13.86 -22.30 32.21
CA SER A 279 -14.92 -21.29 32.24
C SER A 279 -15.62 -21.06 30.90
N ASP A 280 -14.95 -21.35 29.78
CA ASP A 280 -15.44 -21.08 28.43
C ASP A 280 -15.20 -22.27 27.49
N PRO A 281 -16.20 -23.17 27.35
CA PRO A 281 -16.07 -24.34 26.52
C PRO A 281 -16.04 -24.02 25.02
N ASP A 282 -16.59 -22.87 24.59
CA ASP A 282 -16.54 -22.44 23.19
C ASP A 282 -15.12 -21.93 22.83
N PRO A 283 -14.38 -22.62 21.93
CA PRO A 283 -13.03 -22.22 21.54
C PRO A 283 -12.96 -20.79 21.01
N ARG A 284 -14.00 -20.32 20.31
CA ARG A 284 -14.02 -18.98 19.72
C ARG A 284 -14.22 -17.89 20.77
N ALA A 285 -15.08 -18.12 21.76
CA ALA A 285 -15.27 -17.21 22.89
C ALA A 285 -13.99 -17.13 23.75
N ARG A 286 -13.33 -18.26 23.98
CA ARG A 286 -12.04 -18.32 24.69
C ARG A 286 -10.94 -17.57 23.96
N ALA A 287 -10.80 -17.78 22.65
CA ALA A 287 -9.85 -17.05 21.81
C ALA A 287 -10.05 -15.53 21.87
N ARG A 288 -11.32 -15.08 21.84
CA ARG A 288 -11.67 -13.67 21.98
C ARG A 288 -11.19 -13.08 23.31
N LYS A 289 -11.42 -13.76 24.43
CA LYS A 289 -10.95 -13.31 25.75
C LYS A 289 -9.43 -13.19 25.84
N VAL A 290 -8.71 -14.12 25.22
CA VAL A 290 -7.23 -14.05 25.13
C VAL A 290 -6.82 -12.83 24.31
N TYR A 291 -7.45 -12.59 23.17
CA TYR A 291 -7.16 -11.44 22.32
C TYR A 291 -7.43 -10.10 23.02
N GLU A 292 -8.60 -9.96 23.68
CA GLU A 292 -8.96 -8.77 24.48
C GLU A 292 -7.99 -8.56 25.66
N PHE A 293 -7.51 -9.65 26.28
CA PHE A 293 -6.47 -9.56 27.31
C PHE A 293 -5.17 -9.00 26.74
N VAL A 294 -4.73 -9.43 25.56
CA VAL A 294 -3.51 -8.89 24.90
C VAL A 294 -3.70 -7.41 24.59
N GLN A 295 -4.83 -7.02 23.99
CA GLN A 295 -5.13 -5.62 23.64
C GLN A 295 -5.11 -4.69 24.86
N SER A 296 -5.60 -5.16 26.01
CA SER A 296 -5.65 -4.37 27.25
C SER A 296 -4.36 -4.39 28.07
N SER A 297 -3.46 -5.36 27.86
CA SER A 297 -2.24 -5.54 28.66
C SER A 297 -0.94 -5.21 27.92
N THR A 298 -1.00 -4.93 26.62
CA THR A 298 0.19 -4.69 25.79
C THR A 298 0.08 -3.43 24.93
N ARG A 299 1.24 -2.92 24.50
CA ARG A 299 1.37 -1.83 23.52
C ARG A 299 2.29 -2.23 22.39
N TYR A 300 2.00 -1.75 21.18
CA TYR A 300 2.90 -1.94 20.05
C TYR A 300 4.09 -0.99 20.14
N VAL A 301 5.30 -1.56 20.03
CA VAL A 301 6.57 -0.84 19.96
C VAL A 301 7.43 -1.53 18.91
N SER A 302 7.61 -0.90 17.76
CA SER A 302 8.41 -1.48 16.67
C SER A 302 9.91 -1.42 17.00
N VAL A 303 10.54 -2.59 17.03
CA VAL A 303 11.96 -2.80 17.31
C VAL A 303 12.57 -3.60 16.17
N GLN A 304 13.50 -3.01 15.40
CA GLN A 304 14.18 -3.68 14.28
C GLN A 304 15.69 -3.51 14.46
N LEU A 305 16.35 -4.49 15.09
CA LEU A 305 17.78 -4.45 15.39
C LEU A 305 18.43 -5.79 15.04
N GLY A 306 19.33 -5.81 14.04
CA GLY A 306 20.01 -7.02 13.58
C GLY A 306 19.06 -8.21 13.37
N LEU A 307 19.43 -9.41 13.86
CA LEU A 307 18.57 -10.61 13.81
C LEU A 307 17.22 -10.42 14.53
N GLY A 308 17.11 -9.49 15.48
CA GLY A 308 15.85 -9.12 16.12
C GLY A 308 14.79 -8.60 15.14
N GLY A 309 15.20 -8.19 13.93
CA GLY A 309 14.28 -7.93 12.81
C GLY A 309 13.45 -9.15 12.36
N TRP A 310 13.87 -10.37 12.69
CA TRP A 310 13.14 -11.62 12.37
C TRP A 310 12.87 -12.48 13.60
N GLN A 311 13.76 -12.47 14.60
CA GLN A 311 13.59 -13.21 15.83
C GLN A 311 12.69 -12.47 16.82
N THR A 312 11.57 -13.08 17.19
CA THR A 312 10.65 -12.56 18.22
C THR A 312 11.35 -12.30 19.56
N ALA A 313 10.90 -11.32 20.34
CA ALA A 313 11.22 -11.25 21.76
C ALA A 313 10.62 -12.46 22.53
N PRO A 314 11.18 -12.86 23.69
CA PRO A 314 10.58 -13.91 24.51
C PRO A 314 9.22 -13.49 25.06
N ALA A 315 8.25 -14.40 25.08
CA ALA A 315 6.92 -14.16 25.63
C ALA A 315 6.96 -13.76 27.13
N THR A 316 7.94 -14.25 27.89
CA THR A 316 8.19 -13.80 29.28
C THR A 316 8.55 -12.31 29.36
N ALA A 317 9.31 -11.79 28.40
CA ALA A 317 9.70 -10.39 28.35
C ALA A 317 8.49 -9.49 28.02
N VAL A 318 7.66 -9.90 27.06
CA VAL A 318 6.40 -9.19 26.73
C VAL A 318 5.44 -9.20 27.93
N ALA A 319 5.30 -10.33 28.61
CA ALA A 319 4.45 -10.45 29.80
C ALA A 319 4.89 -9.53 30.95
N THR A 320 6.20 -9.30 31.08
CA THR A 320 6.77 -8.47 32.15
C THR A 320 6.77 -6.99 31.78
N GLY A 321 7.10 -6.67 30.52
CA GLY A 321 7.24 -5.29 30.03
C GLY A 321 5.95 -4.65 29.52
N GLY A 322 4.97 -5.45 29.09
CA GLY A 322 3.69 -4.95 28.55
C GLY A 322 3.82 -4.30 27.16
N TYR A 323 4.83 -4.65 26.37
CA TYR A 323 4.97 -4.15 25.00
C TYR A 323 5.74 -5.13 24.10
N GLY A 324 5.61 -4.94 22.78
CA GLY A 324 6.36 -5.69 21.78
C GLY A 324 6.11 -5.20 20.35
N ASP A 325 6.95 -5.63 19.42
CA ASP A 325 6.74 -5.44 17.99
C ASP A 325 5.80 -6.52 17.42
N CYS A 326 5.65 -6.58 16.09
CA CYS A 326 4.69 -7.50 15.45
C CYS A 326 5.00 -8.97 15.78
N LYS A 327 6.27 -9.34 15.68
CA LYS A 327 6.76 -10.70 15.97
C LYS A 327 6.55 -11.04 17.44
N ALA A 328 6.91 -10.11 18.34
CA ALA A 328 6.79 -10.28 19.78
C ALA A 328 5.33 -10.44 20.23
N LEU A 329 4.43 -9.58 19.76
CA LEU A 329 3.02 -9.63 20.14
C LEU A 329 2.31 -10.83 19.52
N SER A 330 2.62 -11.22 18.28
CA SER A 330 2.11 -12.47 17.70
C SER A 330 2.59 -13.70 18.46
N ASN A 331 3.89 -13.80 18.78
CA ASN A 331 4.44 -14.91 19.57
C ASN A 331 3.84 -14.99 20.98
N TYR A 332 3.72 -13.85 21.67
CA TYR A 332 3.11 -13.78 22.99
C TYR A 332 1.63 -14.21 22.96
N THR A 333 0.87 -13.71 21.98
CA THR A 333 -0.53 -14.12 21.79
C THR A 333 -0.64 -15.61 21.48
N CYS A 334 0.25 -16.15 20.64
CA CYS A 334 0.31 -17.58 20.33
C CYS A 334 0.57 -18.42 21.58
N ALA A 335 1.48 -17.98 22.45
CA ALA A 335 1.79 -18.64 23.71
C ALA A 335 0.57 -18.65 24.67
N LEU A 336 -0.15 -17.52 24.77
CA LEU A 336 -1.36 -17.41 25.58
C LEU A 336 -2.48 -18.32 25.08
N LEU A 337 -2.70 -18.36 23.77
CA LEU A 337 -3.68 -19.23 23.13
C LEU A 337 -3.35 -20.71 23.36
N LYS A 338 -2.08 -21.08 23.23
CA LYS A 338 -1.58 -22.43 23.52
C LYS A 338 -1.85 -22.82 24.98
N ALA A 339 -1.58 -21.92 25.94
CA ALA A 339 -1.91 -22.15 27.36
C ALA A 339 -3.43 -22.23 27.62
N ALA A 340 -4.24 -21.61 26.79
CA ALA A 340 -5.70 -21.75 26.78
C ALA A 340 -6.20 -22.95 25.93
N GLY A 341 -5.33 -23.87 25.54
CA GLY A 341 -5.71 -25.08 24.78
C GLY A 341 -6.23 -24.78 23.37
N LEU A 342 -5.73 -23.73 22.73
CA LEU A 342 -6.10 -23.33 21.37
C LEU A 342 -4.86 -23.37 20.47
N PRO A 343 -4.85 -24.15 19.37
CA PRO A 343 -3.77 -24.12 18.42
C PRO A 343 -3.76 -22.79 17.65
N ALA A 344 -2.57 -22.24 17.47
CA ALA A 344 -2.33 -21.02 16.70
C ALA A 344 -0.94 -21.11 16.06
N TYR A 345 -0.79 -20.42 14.93
CA TYR A 345 0.47 -20.34 14.19
C TYR A 345 0.73 -18.89 13.83
N VAL A 346 1.97 -18.46 14.00
CA VAL A 346 2.43 -17.17 13.47
C VAL A 346 2.45 -17.25 11.95
N ALA A 347 2.04 -16.17 11.28
CA ALA A 347 2.15 -16.03 9.85
C ALA A 347 2.78 -14.69 9.49
N LEU A 348 3.69 -14.69 8.51
CA LEU A 348 4.25 -13.47 7.95
C LEU A 348 3.36 -12.96 6.82
N VAL A 349 3.17 -11.64 6.72
CA VAL A 349 2.30 -11.01 5.73
C VAL A 349 2.91 -9.69 5.22
N GLY A 350 2.69 -9.35 3.95
CA GLY A 350 2.95 -8.01 3.43
C GLY A 350 1.80 -7.10 3.82
N ALA A 351 1.99 -6.29 4.86
CA ALA A 351 0.98 -5.41 5.43
C ALA A 351 1.05 -3.99 4.82
N GLY A 352 -0.12 -3.41 4.59
CA GLY A 352 -0.33 -2.13 3.92
C GLY A 352 -1.69 -2.10 3.25
N ALA A 353 -2.33 -0.92 3.17
CA ALA A 353 -3.68 -0.78 2.59
C ALA A 353 -3.68 -1.01 1.07
N ASP A 354 -2.59 -0.62 0.41
CA ASP A 354 -2.38 -0.71 -1.04
C ASP A 354 -1.20 -1.65 -1.38
N GLU A 355 -0.79 -2.50 -0.43
CA GLU A 355 0.32 -3.44 -0.63
C GLU A 355 -0.08 -4.53 -1.64
N ALA A 356 0.80 -4.79 -2.60
CA ALA A 356 0.65 -5.88 -3.54
C ALA A 356 0.68 -7.25 -2.82
N ASP A 357 0.10 -8.27 -3.46
CA ASP A 357 0.26 -9.63 -2.97
C ASP A 357 1.69 -10.14 -3.27
N VAL A 358 2.15 -11.13 -2.51
CA VAL A 358 3.50 -11.66 -2.73
C VAL A 358 3.60 -12.40 -4.06
N ARG A 359 4.80 -12.40 -4.65
CA ARG A 359 5.14 -13.24 -5.81
C ARG A 359 5.15 -14.71 -5.40
N ALA A 360 3.98 -15.36 -5.42
CA ALA A 360 3.77 -16.70 -4.87
C ALA A 360 4.65 -17.78 -5.53
N ASN A 361 5.05 -17.59 -6.78
CA ASN A 361 5.94 -18.52 -7.50
C ASN A 361 7.43 -18.27 -7.25
N PHE A 362 7.78 -17.17 -6.57
CA PHE A 362 9.15 -16.78 -6.28
C PHE A 362 9.40 -16.67 -4.77
N PRO A 363 9.64 -17.81 -4.08
CA PRO A 363 10.03 -17.81 -2.67
C PRO A 363 11.21 -16.87 -2.39
N SER A 364 10.95 -15.84 -1.58
CA SER A 364 11.91 -14.84 -1.12
C SER A 364 11.36 -14.10 0.11
N SER A 365 12.18 -13.30 0.80
CA SER A 365 11.74 -12.52 1.96
C SER A 365 10.94 -11.28 1.53
N GLN A 366 9.62 -11.43 1.39
CA GLN A 366 8.70 -10.40 0.85
C GLN A 366 7.72 -9.84 1.90
N PHE A 367 7.88 -10.20 3.17
CA PHE A 367 6.93 -9.85 4.23
C PHE A 367 7.49 -8.76 5.13
N ASN A 368 6.62 -7.88 5.62
CA ASN A 368 6.99 -6.77 6.52
C ASN A 368 6.29 -6.84 7.90
N HIS A 369 5.36 -7.78 8.10
CA HIS A 369 4.54 -7.87 9.32
C HIS A 369 4.26 -9.32 9.75
N ALA A 370 3.84 -9.50 11.01
CA ALA A 370 3.50 -10.79 11.60
C ALA A 370 2.09 -10.75 12.22
N ILE A 371 1.31 -11.80 11.97
CA ILE A 371 -0.07 -11.99 12.41
C ILE A 371 -0.27 -13.43 12.91
N LEU A 372 -1.47 -13.77 13.40
CA LEU A 372 -1.80 -15.14 13.79
C LEU A 372 -2.91 -15.76 12.94
N CYS A 373 -2.77 -17.04 12.66
CA CYS A 373 -3.81 -17.92 12.12
C CYS A 373 -4.13 -19.02 13.13
N MET A 374 -5.40 -19.15 13.47
CA MET A 374 -5.93 -20.14 14.40
C MET A 374 -6.87 -21.09 13.67
N PRO A 375 -6.48 -22.35 13.42
CA PRO A 375 -7.43 -23.36 12.97
C PRO A 375 -8.37 -23.72 14.13
N LEU A 376 -9.67 -23.54 13.94
CA LEU A 376 -10.69 -24.06 14.84
C LEU A 376 -11.19 -25.41 14.32
N ALA A 377 -11.59 -26.30 15.24
CA ALA A 377 -12.17 -27.58 14.88
C ALA A 377 -13.37 -27.38 13.93
N ALA A 378 -13.38 -28.11 12.80
CA ALA A 378 -14.38 -27.96 11.77
C ALA A 378 -15.80 -28.15 12.36
N ARG A 379 -16.66 -27.12 12.30
CA ARG A 379 -18.09 -27.24 12.60
C ARG A 379 -18.85 -27.88 11.42
N GLY A 380 -18.30 -28.94 10.84
CA GLY A 380 -18.81 -29.54 9.60
C GLY A 380 -18.60 -28.69 8.34
N THR A 381 -17.78 -27.64 8.40
CA THR A 381 -17.42 -26.82 7.23
C THR A 381 -16.08 -27.28 6.66
N THR A 382 -16.03 -27.44 5.34
CA THR A 382 -14.80 -27.61 4.57
C THR A 382 -14.62 -26.39 3.66
N PRO A 383 -13.50 -25.65 3.77
CA PRO A 383 -12.39 -25.85 4.71
C PRO A 383 -12.76 -25.54 6.18
N ALA A 384 -11.91 -25.98 7.12
CA ALA A 384 -12.05 -25.73 8.55
C ALA A 384 -12.16 -24.22 8.84
N ASP A 385 -12.94 -23.83 9.86
CA ASP A 385 -13.05 -22.43 10.30
C ASP A 385 -11.68 -21.94 10.79
N THR A 386 -11.12 -20.93 10.14
CA THR A 386 -9.88 -20.28 10.57
C THR A 386 -10.19 -18.89 11.12
N VAL A 387 -9.67 -18.59 12.31
CA VAL A 387 -9.68 -17.23 12.85
C VAL A 387 -8.31 -16.60 12.65
N TRP A 388 -8.31 -15.37 12.14
CA TRP A 388 -7.10 -14.59 11.95
C TRP A 388 -7.09 -13.42 12.93
N LEU A 389 -5.92 -13.12 13.50
CA LEU A 389 -5.76 -12.06 14.50
C LEU A 389 -4.64 -11.10 14.12
N GLU A 390 -4.97 -9.81 14.10
CA GLU A 390 -4.01 -8.72 14.08
C GLU A 390 -3.54 -8.41 15.51
N CYS A 391 -2.35 -8.88 15.87
CA CYS A 391 -1.87 -8.82 17.25
C CYS A 391 -1.27 -7.47 17.64
N THR A 392 -1.10 -6.53 16.70
CA THR A 392 -0.46 -5.24 16.98
C THR A 392 -1.43 -4.11 17.23
N SER A 393 -2.73 -4.33 17.05
CA SER A 393 -3.75 -3.30 17.28
C SER A 393 -4.47 -3.50 18.60
N GLN A 394 -4.64 -2.41 19.35
CA GLN A 394 -5.38 -2.38 20.61
C GLN A 394 -6.90 -2.21 20.41
N THR A 395 -7.35 -1.95 19.17
CA THR A 395 -8.75 -1.60 18.86
C THR A 395 -9.35 -2.44 17.73
N GLU A 396 -8.54 -3.18 16.97
CA GLU A 396 -9.04 -4.04 15.90
C GLU A 396 -9.95 -5.15 16.43
N ALA A 397 -10.95 -5.49 15.63
CA ALA A 397 -11.94 -6.48 16.04
C ALA A 397 -11.40 -7.91 15.93
N PHE A 398 -11.72 -8.75 16.92
CA PHE A 398 -11.39 -10.18 16.89
C PHE A 398 -11.87 -10.87 15.60
N GLY A 399 -10.96 -11.51 14.87
CA GLY A 399 -11.27 -12.24 13.64
C GLY A 399 -11.37 -11.36 12.39
N TYR A 400 -10.87 -10.12 12.44
CA TYR A 400 -10.91 -9.16 11.35
C TYR A 400 -9.50 -8.68 10.99
N MET A 401 -9.19 -8.58 9.70
CA MET A 401 -7.86 -8.23 9.18
C MET A 401 -7.80 -6.87 8.47
N GLY A 402 -8.96 -6.26 8.22
CA GLY A 402 -9.06 -4.97 7.53
C GLY A 402 -8.36 -4.90 6.17
N THR A 403 -8.12 -3.69 5.71
CA THR A 403 -7.30 -3.42 4.52
C THR A 403 -5.81 -3.59 4.79
N PHE A 404 -5.38 -3.61 6.06
CA PHE A 404 -3.96 -3.65 6.41
C PHE A 404 -3.31 -5.01 6.20
N THR A 405 -4.01 -6.12 6.45
CA THR A 405 -3.44 -7.49 6.34
C THR A 405 -4.36 -8.50 5.67
N GLY A 406 -5.60 -8.12 5.31
CA GLY A 406 -6.56 -8.98 4.62
C GLY A 406 -6.37 -9.05 3.10
N ASN A 407 -7.05 -10.02 2.46
CA ASN A 407 -7.12 -10.18 1.00
C ASN A 407 -5.74 -10.33 0.30
N ARG A 408 -4.83 -11.10 0.91
CA ARG A 408 -3.51 -11.45 0.36
C ARG A 408 -2.97 -12.77 0.92
N HIS A 409 -1.86 -13.25 0.40
CA HIS A 409 -1.18 -14.41 0.95
C HIS A 409 -0.35 -14.08 2.19
N ALA A 410 -0.33 -15.00 3.13
CA ALA A 410 0.54 -14.99 4.30
C ALA A 410 1.33 -16.31 4.38
N LEU A 411 2.57 -16.26 4.84
CA LEU A 411 3.42 -17.42 5.07
C LEU A 411 3.21 -17.95 6.50
N LEU A 412 2.42 -19.00 6.63
CA LEU A 412 2.20 -19.70 7.89
C LEU A 412 3.47 -20.42 8.35
N LEU A 413 3.89 -20.19 9.58
CA LEU A 413 5.09 -20.78 10.17
C LEU A 413 4.72 -22.03 10.98
N THR A 414 5.04 -23.22 10.47
CA THR A 414 4.75 -24.49 11.16
C THR A 414 6.04 -25.28 11.48
N PRO A 415 5.97 -26.25 12.40
CA PRO A 415 7.12 -27.13 12.69
C PRO A 415 7.62 -27.92 11.47
N GLU A 416 6.75 -28.21 10.50
CA GLU A 416 7.05 -28.92 9.26
C GLU A 416 7.53 -27.99 8.13
N GLY A 417 7.43 -26.68 8.35
CA GLY A 417 7.90 -25.62 7.46
C GLY A 417 6.80 -24.65 7.02
N GLY A 418 7.19 -23.69 6.19
CA GLY A 418 6.30 -22.64 5.71
C GLY A 418 5.21 -23.12 4.76
N ARG A 419 4.01 -22.54 4.91
CA ARG A 419 2.90 -22.72 3.95
C ARG A 419 2.30 -21.39 3.57
N LEU A 420 2.28 -21.08 2.27
CA LEU A 420 1.60 -19.90 1.78
C LEU A 420 0.09 -20.15 1.78
N VAL A 421 -0.68 -19.30 2.47
CA VAL A 421 -2.13 -19.43 2.63
C VAL A 421 -2.81 -18.08 2.44
N ALA A 422 -4.06 -18.08 1.97
CA ALA A 422 -4.82 -16.85 1.81
C ALA A 422 -5.39 -16.36 3.15
N THR A 423 -5.24 -15.06 3.42
CA THR A 423 -5.96 -14.37 4.48
C THR A 423 -7.42 -14.12 4.10
N PRO A 424 -8.31 -13.78 5.05
CA PRO A 424 -9.72 -13.53 4.76
C PRO A 424 -9.92 -12.44 3.70
N ARG A 425 -10.87 -12.68 2.79
CA ARG A 425 -11.34 -11.71 1.80
C ARG A 425 -12.77 -11.29 2.13
N TYR A 426 -13.03 -9.99 2.07
CA TYR A 426 -14.36 -9.41 2.30
C TYR A 426 -15.01 -9.03 0.96
N GLY A 427 -16.17 -9.62 0.65
CA GLY A 427 -16.96 -9.30 -0.54
C GLY A 427 -17.84 -8.05 -0.36
N ALA A 428 -18.58 -7.66 -1.40
CA ALA A 428 -19.40 -6.45 -1.37
C ALA A 428 -20.40 -6.37 -0.21
N GLN A 429 -21.04 -7.50 0.15
CA GLN A 429 -21.98 -7.56 1.27
C GLN A 429 -21.30 -7.36 2.64
N ALA A 430 -20.04 -7.77 2.76
CA ALA A 430 -19.22 -7.54 3.95
C ALA A 430 -18.73 -6.09 4.04
N ASN A 431 -18.47 -5.45 2.88
CA ASN A 431 -17.92 -4.10 2.77
C ASN A 431 -19.01 -3.10 2.40
N ARG A 432 -19.78 -2.68 3.40
CA ARG A 432 -21.07 -2.02 3.16
C ARG A 432 -21.13 -0.63 3.80
N GLN A 433 -21.69 0.31 3.06
CA GLN A 433 -22.09 1.63 3.54
C GLN A 433 -23.62 1.80 3.40
N GLN A 434 -24.27 2.22 4.49
CA GLN A 434 -25.69 2.59 4.54
C GLN A 434 -25.81 4.04 4.94
N ARG A 435 -26.39 4.88 4.10
CA ARG A 435 -26.63 6.28 4.41
C ARG A 435 -28.12 6.58 4.39
N ARG A 436 -28.60 7.24 5.43
CA ARG A 436 -29.93 7.84 5.49
C ARG A 436 -29.79 9.34 5.69
N THR A 437 -30.45 10.11 4.85
CA THR A 437 -30.43 11.57 4.89
C THR A 437 -31.86 12.07 4.95
N ASP A 438 -32.21 12.80 5.98
CA ASP A 438 -33.42 13.62 6.00
C ASP A 438 -33.00 15.04 5.59
N LEU A 439 -33.65 15.59 4.56
CA LEU A 439 -33.28 16.84 3.91
C LEU A 439 -34.49 17.78 3.88
N TRP A 440 -34.41 18.91 4.57
CA TRP A 440 -35.45 19.93 4.62
C TRP A 440 -35.11 21.09 3.71
N LEU A 441 -35.81 21.19 2.58
CA LEU A 441 -35.60 22.22 1.57
C LEU A 441 -36.48 23.44 1.84
N ASP A 442 -35.92 24.64 1.68
CA ASP A 442 -36.66 25.89 1.74
C ASP A 442 -37.03 26.44 0.35
N ALA A 443 -37.89 27.46 0.32
CA ALA A 443 -38.37 28.06 -0.91
C ALA A 443 -37.29 28.84 -1.69
N ALA A 444 -36.15 29.15 -1.07
CA ALA A 444 -35.01 29.81 -1.69
C ALA A 444 -34.01 28.81 -2.31
N GLY A 445 -34.21 27.51 -2.08
CA GLY A 445 -33.36 26.45 -2.60
C GLY A 445 -32.21 26.05 -1.67
N SER A 446 -32.18 26.55 -0.43
CA SER A 446 -31.24 26.06 0.59
C SER A 446 -31.86 24.92 1.38
N ALA A 447 -31.04 24.11 2.05
CA ALA A 447 -31.54 23.01 2.87
C ALA A 447 -30.76 22.82 4.17
N LYS A 448 -31.44 22.21 5.14
CA LYS A 448 -30.81 21.58 6.30
C LYS A 448 -30.88 20.07 6.14
N ALA A 449 -29.86 19.34 6.57
CA ALA A 449 -29.86 17.89 6.50
C ALA A 449 -29.38 17.24 7.80
N THR A 450 -29.98 16.11 8.14
CA THR A 450 -29.43 15.17 9.13
C THR A 450 -29.07 13.88 8.42
N VAL A 451 -27.81 13.46 8.57
CA VAL A 451 -27.22 12.32 7.88
C VAL A 451 -26.81 11.29 8.92
N ARG A 452 -27.21 10.05 8.71
CA ARG A 452 -26.70 8.88 9.42
C ARG A 452 -26.03 7.95 8.42
N THR A 453 -24.72 7.76 8.54
CA THR A 453 -23.97 6.79 7.74
C THR A 453 -23.47 5.64 8.62
N GLN A 454 -23.83 4.39 8.31
CA GLN A 454 -23.25 3.19 8.91
C GLN A 454 -22.29 2.54 7.92
N ARG A 455 -21.06 2.29 8.35
CA ARG A 455 -20.00 1.62 7.57
C ARG A 455 -19.65 0.31 8.25
N VAL A 456 -19.46 -0.76 7.47
CA VAL A 456 -19.20 -2.13 7.95
C VAL A 456 -18.12 -2.78 7.10
N GLY A 457 -17.29 -3.63 7.72
CA GLY A 457 -16.15 -4.28 7.05
C GLY A 457 -15.18 -3.23 6.53
N LEU A 458 -14.53 -3.44 5.39
CA LEU A 458 -13.44 -2.56 4.93
C LEU A 458 -13.86 -1.07 4.78
N ALA A 459 -15.16 -0.80 4.60
CA ALA A 459 -15.67 0.57 4.51
C ALA A 459 -15.48 1.39 5.80
N GLN A 460 -15.31 0.72 6.95
CA GLN A 460 -15.21 1.37 8.26
C GLN A 460 -13.77 1.67 8.71
N ASP A 461 -12.76 0.99 8.15
CA ASP A 461 -11.42 0.90 8.74
C ASP A 461 -10.83 2.26 9.07
N ARG A 462 -10.83 3.16 8.09
CA ARG A 462 -10.32 4.51 8.29
C ARG A 462 -11.17 5.37 9.22
N TYR A 463 -12.47 5.10 9.34
CA TYR A 463 -13.35 5.79 10.30
C TYR A 463 -13.18 5.26 11.72
N ALA A 464 -12.86 3.97 11.90
CA ALA A 464 -12.48 3.43 13.20
C ALA A 464 -11.15 4.01 13.67
N GLN A 465 -10.18 4.12 12.76
CA GLN A 465 -8.91 4.80 13.07
C GLN A 465 -9.15 6.23 13.55
N LEU A 466 -9.95 7.02 12.82
CA LEU A 466 -10.30 8.39 13.24
C LEU A 466 -11.02 8.44 14.58
N LEU A 467 -11.93 7.49 14.85
CA LEU A 467 -12.65 7.41 16.12
C LEU A 467 -11.70 7.20 17.31
N HIS A 468 -10.60 6.47 17.13
CA HIS A 468 -9.67 6.10 18.19
C HIS A 468 -8.45 7.01 18.31
N GLU A 469 -7.99 7.58 17.20
CA GLU A 469 -6.69 8.27 17.13
C GLU A 469 -6.80 9.78 16.90
N ALA A 470 -7.94 10.27 16.37
CA ALA A 470 -8.10 11.66 15.98
C ALA A 470 -9.04 12.43 16.92
N ASP A 471 -8.73 13.70 17.14
CA ASP A 471 -9.61 14.60 17.89
C ASP A 471 -10.84 15.03 17.04
N PRO A 472 -11.87 15.64 17.66
CA PRO A 472 -13.08 16.04 16.93
C PRO A 472 -12.85 17.01 15.75
N GLU A 473 -11.86 17.90 15.80
CA GLU A 473 -11.57 18.85 14.72
C GLU A 473 -10.87 18.15 13.55
N GLU A 474 -9.94 17.24 13.83
CA GLU A 474 -9.33 16.38 12.81
C GLU A 474 -10.36 15.48 12.14
N GLN A 475 -11.27 14.88 12.92
CA GLN A 475 -12.40 14.11 12.40
C GLN A 475 -13.26 14.97 11.45
N LYS A 476 -13.61 16.19 11.87
CA LYS A 476 -14.41 17.13 11.08
C LYS A 476 -13.70 17.54 9.79
N LYS A 477 -12.41 17.90 9.86
CA LYS A 477 -11.58 18.24 8.69
C LYS A 477 -11.53 17.10 7.70
N TYR A 478 -11.28 15.88 8.18
CA TYR A 478 -11.23 14.69 7.34
C TYR A 478 -12.54 14.43 6.61
N VAL A 479 -13.67 14.49 7.34
CA VAL A 479 -15.00 14.29 6.77
C VAL A 479 -15.35 15.40 5.77
N ALA A 480 -15.10 16.66 6.11
CA ALA A 480 -15.36 17.81 5.26
C ALA A 480 -14.63 17.71 3.90
N ASN A 481 -13.34 17.33 3.91
CA ASN A 481 -12.54 17.19 2.68
C ASN A 481 -13.04 16.10 1.73
N ARG A 482 -13.93 15.22 2.17
CA ARG A 482 -14.54 14.16 1.35
C ARG A 482 -15.96 14.45 0.91
N LEU A 483 -16.59 15.49 1.44
CA LEU A 483 -17.89 15.94 0.97
C LEU A 483 -17.70 16.62 -0.39
N ARG A 484 -18.23 16.00 -1.45
CA ARG A 484 -18.22 16.55 -2.82
C ARG A 484 -19.35 17.56 -3.01
N LEU A 485 -19.31 18.61 -2.20
CA LEU A 485 -20.31 19.68 -2.12
C LEU A 485 -19.61 21.03 -2.35
N GLY A 486 -20.25 21.94 -3.09
CA GLY A 486 -19.67 23.26 -3.39
C GLY A 486 -19.64 24.19 -2.18
N HIS A 487 -20.77 24.31 -1.46
CA HIS A 487 -20.90 25.13 -0.26
C HIS A 487 -21.68 24.37 0.81
N PHE A 488 -21.13 24.26 2.02
CA PHE A 488 -21.79 23.61 3.13
C PHE A 488 -21.20 24.05 4.48
N THR A 489 -21.98 23.87 5.55
CA THR A 489 -21.51 23.95 6.93
C THR A 489 -21.84 22.64 7.64
N ILE A 490 -20.84 22.03 8.28
CA ILE A 490 -21.06 20.91 9.21
C ILE A 490 -21.46 21.49 10.56
N THR A 491 -22.73 21.38 10.93
CA THR A 491 -23.28 21.89 12.20
C THR A 491 -23.03 20.94 13.36
N ASN A 492 -22.92 19.65 13.07
CA ASN A 492 -22.58 18.62 14.07
C ASN A 492 -21.91 17.43 13.37
N LEU A 493 -20.97 16.78 14.04
CA LEU A 493 -20.36 15.52 13.61
C LEU A 493 -20.09 14.65 14.84
N ARG A 494 -20.53 13.40 14.78
CA ARG A 494 -20.20 12.39 15.80
C ARG A 494 -19.92 11.05 15.15
N LEU A 495 -18.79 10.47 15.49
CA LEU A 495 -18.46 9.08 15.18
C LEU A 495 -18.72 8.20 16.41
N ALA A 496 -19.17 6.97 16.19
CA ALA A 496 -19.36 5.98 17.24
C ALA A 496 -19.21 4.56 16.67
N ALA A 497 -18.74 3.61 17.47
CA ALA A 497 -18.74 2.21 17.08
C ALA A 497 -20.18 1.73 16.81
N ALA A 498 -20.37 0.96 15.73
CA ALA A 498 -21.65 0.38 15.38
C ALA A 498 -21.99 -0.80 16.32
N PRO A 499 -23.27 -0.98 16.69
CA PRO A 499 -23.69 -2.17 17.41
C PRO A 499 -23.41 -3.43 16.58
N VAL A 500 -22.77 -4.41 17.21
CA VAL A 500 -22.35 -5.68 16.63
C VAL A 500 -23.55 -6.64 16.62
N THR A 501 -24.26 -6.76 15.49
CA THR A 501 -25.40 -7.70 15.36
C THR A 501 -24.94 -9.10 14.93
N LYS A 502 -25.18 -10.11 15.78
CA LYS A 502 -24.92 -11.55 15.53
C LYS A 502 -25.73 -12.08 14.33
N PRO A 503 -25.28 -13.12 13.59
CA PRO A 503 -24.32 -14.17 13.99
C PRO A 503 -22.86 -14.00 13.53
N GLN A 504 -22.54 -13.12 12.59
CA GLN A 504 -21.17 -12.92 12.09
C GLN A 504 -20.91 -11.42 11.92
N ALA A 505 -20.62 -10.76 13.04
CA ALA A 505 -20.59 -9.31 13.08
C ALA A 505 -19.18 -8.80 12.74
N LEU A 506 -19.04 -8.29 11.51
CA LEU A 506 -17.91 -7.46 11.12
C LEU A 506 -17.95 -6.15 11.91
N PRO A 507 -16.78 -5.51 12.16
CA PRO A 507 -16.75 -4.21 12.79
C PRO A 507 -17.46 -3.17 11.92
N GLY A 508 -17.91 -2.09 12.56
CA GLY A 508 -18.52 -0.98 11.86
C GLY A 508 -18.49 0.31 12.67
N VAL A 509 -18.65 1.42 11.96
CA VAL A 509 -18.70 2.78 12.51
C VAL A 509 -19.97 3.46 12.05
N VAL A 510 -20.61 4.17 12.96
CA VAL A 510 -21.74 5.04 12.73
C VAL A 510 -21.26 6.49 12.77
N GLU A 511 -21.54 7.22 11.69
CA GLU A 511 -21.36 8.65 11.56
C GLU A 511 -22.73 9.33 11.62
N LEU A 512 -22.87 10.31 12.50
CA LEU A 512 -24.00 11.22 12.59
C LEU A 512 -23.52 12.61 12.21
N MET A 513 -24.18 13.24 11.25
CA MET A 513 -23.78 14.55 10.73
C MET A 513 -24.98 15.47 10.54
N GLY A 514 -24.86 16.72 10.97
CA GLY A 514 -25.77 17.80 10.62
C GLY A 514 -25.13 18.69 9.55
N LEU A 515 -25.90 19.05 8.52
CA LEU A 515 -25.44 19.89 7.42
C LEU A 515 -26.38 21.07 7.19
N GLU A 516 -25.80 22.22 6.88
CA GLU A 516 -26.48 23.31 6.18
C GLU A 516 -25.93 23.39 4.77
N LEU A 517 -26.82 23.46 3.79
CA LEU A 517 -26.55 23.34 2.37
C LEU A 517 -27.15 24.54 1.62
N PRO A 518 -26.47 25.70 1.61
CA PRO A 518 -26.93 26.87 0.88
C PRO A 518 -27.02 26.59 -0.62
N GLY A 519 -28.15 26.92 -1.25
CA GLY A 519 -28.33 26.81 -2.70
C GLY A 519 -28.19 25.40 -3.27
N VAL A 520 -28.52 24.36 -2.49
CA VAL A 520 -28.47 22.96 -2.95
C VAL A 520 -29.48 22.66 -4.06
N ALA A 521 -30.58 23.40 -4.10
CA ALA A 521 -31.53 23.40 -5.21
C ALA A 521 -31.42 24.72 -5.98
N THR A 522 -31.52 24.64 -7.30
CA THR A 522 -31.46 25.81 -8.20
C THR A 522 -32.86 26.34 -8.46
N PRO A 523 -33.17 27.61 -8.13
CA PRO A 523 -34.42 28.25 -8.52
C PRO A 523 -34.49 28.51 -10.03
N ALA A 524 -35.62 28.17 -10.64
CA ALA A 524 -35.89 28.38 -12.06
C ALA A 524 -37.34 28.91 -12.24
N GLY A 525 -37.53 30.21 -12.04
CA GLY A 525 -38.86 30.84 -12.07
C GLY A 525 -39.78 30.31 -10.96
N ARG A 526 -40.84 29.57 -11.32
CA ARG A 526 -41.75 28.93 -10.36
C ARG A 526 -41.29 27.54 -9.91
N ARG A 527 -40.12 27.09 -10.36
CA ARG A 527 -39.57 25.75 -10.10
C ARG A 527 -38.36 25.78 -9.18
N LEU A 528 -38.12 24.68 -8.49
CA LEU A 528 -36.85 24.33 -7.84
C LEU A 528 -36.32 23.04 -8.46
N LEU A 529 -35.05 23.03 -8.86
CA LEU A 529 -34.35 21.88 -9.42
C LEU A 529 -33.36 21.33 -8.38
N LEU A 530 -33.48 20.06 -8.01
CA LEU A 530 -32.62 19.45 -6.99
C LEU A 530 -32.15 18.06 -7.44
N GLU A 531 -30.86 17.79 -7.31
CA GLU A 531 -30.33 16.42 -7.37
C GLU A 531 -30.56 15.72 -6.02
N PRO A 532 -31.45 14.72 -5.92
CA PRO A 532 -31.78 14.10 -4.64
C PRO A 532 -30.61 13.29 -4.06
N ASN A 533 -29.68 12.81 -4.90
CA ASN A 533 -28.44 12.22 -4.44
C ASN A 533 -27.43 13.32 -4.05
N VAL A 534 -27.51 13.79 -2.80
CA VAL A 534 -26.65 14.89 -2.33
C VAL A 534 -25.23 14.41 -2.01
N LEU A 535 -25.08 13.23 -1.41
CA LEU A 535 -23.82 12.77 -0.80
C LEU A 535 -23.22 11.49 -1.42
N GLY A 536 -24.01 10.76 -2.21
CA GLY A 536 -23.62 9.47 -2.79
C GLY A 536 -23.20 9.56 -4.25
N ARG A 537 -23.00 10.76 -4.81
CA ARG A 537 -22.69 10.95 -6.24
C ARG A 537 -21.35 10.34 -6.60
N LEU A 538 -21.37 9.52 -7.65
CA LEU A 538 -20.16 9.01 -8.26
C LEU A 538 -19.79 9.87 -9.47
N ALA A 539 -18.58 10.43 -9.46
CA ALA A 539 -18.07 11.15 -10.61
C ALA A 539 -17.86 10.19 -11.80
N ALA A 540 -18.12 10.69 -13.00
CA ALA A 540 -17.66 10.06 -14.23
C ALA A 540 -16.12 9.96 -14.20
N LEU A 541 -15.60 8.92 -14.84
CA LEU A 541 -14.17 8.86 -15.10
C LEU A 541 -13.80 9.90 -16.16
N PRO A 542 -12.59 10.47 -16.11
CA PRO A 542 -12.13 11.37 -17.17
C PRO A 542 -12.21 10.68 -18.53
N ALA A 543 -12.39 11.47 -19.59
CA ALA A 543 -12.32 10.96 -20.94
C ALA A 543 -10.93 10.36 -21.19
N GLN A 544 -10.90 9.25 -21.93
CA GLN A 544 -9.64 8.61 -22.27
C GLN A 544 -8.93 9.47 -23.34
N VAL A 545 -7.64 9.71 -23.14
CA VAL A 545 -6.78 10.36 -24.14
C VAL A 545 -5.95 9.27 -24.80
N GLY A 546 -6.11 9.10 -26.12
CA GLY A 546 -5.41 8.04 -26.86
C GLY A 546 -5.86 6.61 -26.49
N PRO A 547 -5.20 5.58 -27.03
CA PRO A 547 -5.48 4.18 -26.71
C PRO A 547 -4.85 3.76 -25.37
N ARG A 548 -5.67 3.17 -24.47
CA ARG A 548 -5.22 2.65 -23.18
C ARG A 548 -4.24 1.48 -23.36
N GLN A 549 -3.12 1.50 -22.65
CA GLN A 549 -2.12 0.44 -22.69
C GLN A 549 -2.13 -0.44 -21.43
N MET A 550 -2.38 0.15 -20.26
CA MET A 550 -2.26 -0.54 -18.98
C MET A 550 -3.51 -1.36 -18.67
N PRO A 551 -3.35 -2.49 -17.95
CA PRO A 551 -4.49 -3.20 -17.40
C PRO A 551 -5.25 -2.33 -16.39
N LEU A 552 -6.44 -2.81 -16.01
CA LEU A 552 -7.37 -2.14 -15.12
C LEU A 552 -7.42 -2.84 -13.77
N ALA A 553 -7.00 -2.16 -12.70
CA ALA A 553 -7.12 -2.58 -11.32
C ALA A 553 -8.39 -1.98 -10.70
N LEU A 554 -9.47 -2.78 -10.66
CA LEU A 554 -10.72 -2.30 -10.07
C LEU A 554 -10.63 -2.25 -8.54
N PRO A 555 -11.29 -1.25 -7.90
CA PRO A 555 -11.40 -1.18 -6.45
C PRO A 555 -12.01 -2.44 -5.85
N LEU A 556 -11.79 -2.63 -4.55
CA LEU A 556 -12.38 -3.73 -3.79
C LEU A 556 -13.92 -3.74 -3.91
N ALA A 557 -14.47 -4.95 -3.83
CA ALA A 557 -15.91 -5.14 -3.89
C ALA A 557 -16.58 -4.45 -2.69
N SER A 558 -17.63 -3.67 -2.96
CA SER A 558 -18.31 -2.84 -1.97
C SER A 558 -19.79 -2.68 -2.28
N LEU A 559 -20.59 -2.37 -1.27
CA LEU A 559 -22.01 -2.07 -1.41
C LEU A 559 -22.33 -0.71 -0.76
N SER A 560 -22.74 0.26 -1.57
CA SER A 560 -23.25 1.55 -1.11
C SER A 560 -24.77 1.59 -1.25
N GLN A 561 -25.47 1.95 -0.18
CA GLN A 561 -26.89 2.31 -0.22
C GLN A 561 -27.10 3.68 0.38
N ASP A 562 -27.78 4.54 -0.37
CA ASP A 562 -28.16 5.88 0.06
C ASP A 562 -29.69 5.98 0.01
N THR A 563 -30.29 6.49 1.08
CA THR A 563 -31.72 6.84 1.14
C THR A 563 -31.82 8.29 1.54
N VAL A 564 -32.51 9.09 0.72
CA VAL A 564 -32.76 10.51 1.00
C VAL A 564 -34.27 10.71 1.11
N ARG A 565 -34.72 11.22 2.26
CA ARG A 565 -36.08 11.70 2.47
C ARG A 565 -36.07 13.21 2.34
N LEU A 566 -36.71 13.70 1.29
CA LEU A 566 -36.79 15.11 0.97
C LEU A 566 -38.12 15.68 1.47
N HIS A 567 -38.02 16.60 2.43
CA HIS A 567 -39.13 17.40 2.91
C HIS A 567 -39.26 18.66 2.05
N LEU A 568 -40.41 18.79 1.39
CA LEU A 568 -40.68 19.89 0.47
C LEU A 568 -41.01 21.18 1.23
N PRO A 569 -40.62 22.35 0.71
CA PRO A 569 -41.07 23.62 1.27
C PRO A 569 -42.58 23.77 1.12
N VAL A 570 -43.20 24.49 2.07
CA VAL A 570 -44.63 24.81 2.02
C VAL A 570 -44.95 25.51 0.69
N GLY A 571 -46.05 25.10 0.06
CA GLY A 571 -46.49 25.65 -1.23
C GLY A 571 -45.74 25.09 -2.45
N PHE A 572 -45.04 23.96 -2.31
CA PHE A 572 -44.44 23.24 -3.43
C PHE A 572 -44.96 21.81 -3.53
N LYS A 573 -45.02 21.30 -4.75
CA LYS A 573 -45.27 19.87 -5.06
C LYS A 573 -44.28 19.37 -6.10
N ALA A 574 -44.12 18.06 -6.19
CA ALA A 574 -43.37 17.45 -7.29
C ALA A 574 -44.11 17.68 -8.62
N GLU A 575 -43.41 18.23 -9.60
CA GLU A 575 -43.86 18.32 -11.00
C GLU A 575 -43.31 17.13 -11.80
N ASN A 576 -42.04 16.81 -11.61
CA ASN A 576 -41.37 15.71 -12.27
C ASN A 576 -40.41 14.99 -11.32
N LEU A 577 -40.43 13.66 -11.34
CA LEU A 577 -39.50 12.81 -10.62
C LEU A 577 -38.55 12.14 -11.62
N PRO A 578 -37.27 11.94 -11.27
CA PRO A 578 -36.36 11.22 -12.13
C PRO A 578 -36.84 9.78 -12.33
N PRO A 579 -36.71 9.21 -13.55
CA PRO A 579 -37.13 7.84 -13.81
C PRO A 579 -36.27 6.85 -13.01
N SER A 580 -36.85 5.69 -12.69
CA SER A 580 -36.09 4.60 -12.10
C SER A 580 -35.01 4.11 -13.06
N VAL A 581 -33.80 3.90 -12.54
CA VAL A 581 -32.68 3.37 -13.31
C VAL A 581 -32.25 2.03 -12.72
N GLN A 582 -31.99 1.06 -13.59
CA GLN A 582 -31.39 -0.21 -13.23
C GLN A 582 -30.30 -0.55 -14.25
N LEU A 583 -29.07 -0.75 -13.76
CA LEU A 583 -27.92 -1.11 -14.57
C LEU A 583 -27.30 -2.39 -14.02
N THR A 584 -26.96 -3.31 -14.92
CA THR A 584 -26.23 -4.53 -14.61
C THR A 584 -25.05 -4.64 -15.57
N SER A 585 -23.87 -4.91 -15.03
CA SER A 585 -22.66 -5.16 -15.82
C SER A 585 -21.80 -6.25 -15.16
N ALA A 586 -20.71 -6.63 -15.82
CA ALA A 586 -19.69 -7.49 -15.22
C ALA A 586 -19.00 -6.84 -14.00
N TYR A 587 -19.07 -5.51 -13.87
CA TYR A 587 -18.37 -4.72 -12.85
C TYR A 587 -19.24 -4.41 -11.63
N GLY A 588 -20.54 -4.69 -11.69
CA GLY A 588 -21.46 -4.35 -10.61
C GLY A 588 -22.90 -4.15 -11.02
N THR A 589 -23.70 -3.73 -10.06
CA THR A 589 -25.11 -3.35 -10.25
C THR A 589 -25.37 -1.97 -9.69
N TYR A 590 -26.29 -1.24 -10.31
CA TYR A 590 -26.74 0.06 -9.84
C TYR A 590 -28.26 0.14 -9.95
N THR A 591 -28.92 0.66 -8.92
CA THR A 591 -30.32 1.05 -8.98
C THR A 591 -30.53 2.42 -8.35
N SER A 592 -31.46 3.19 -8.91
CA SER A 592 -31.98 4.41 -8.31
C SER A 592 -33.48 4.51 -8.53
N THR A 593 -34.22 4.93 -7.51
CA THR A 593 -35.67 5.18 -7.59
C THR A 593 -36.00 6.46 -6.82
N CYS A 594 -37.03 7.18 -7.28
CA CYS A 594 -37.57 8.34 -6.57
C CYS A 594 -39.10 8.25 -6.56
N THR A 595 -39.71 8.26 -5.36
CA THR A 595 -41.16 8.11 -5.20
C THR A 595 -41.72 9.13 -4.22
N ALA A 596 -42.94 9.62 -4.47
CA ALA A 596 -43.70 10.37 -3.48
C ALA A 596 -44.25 9.44 -2.39
N LEU A 597 -44.18 9.88 -1.13
CA LEU A 597 -44.73 9.17 0.01
C LEU A 597 -46.10 9.74 0.43
N PRO A 598 -46.94 8.96 1.14
CA PRO A 598 -48.26 9.41 1.58
C PRO A 598 -48.26 10.65 2.49
N ASP A 599 -47.14 10.93 3.15
CA ASP A 599 -46.95 12.09 4.03
C ASP A 599 -46.52 13.37 3.29
N GLY A 600 -46.45 13.35 1.96
CA GLY A 600 -46.06 14.49 1.13
C GLY A 600 -44.54 14.67 0.96
N THR A 601 -43.72 13.83 1.56
CA THR A 601 -42.26 13.80 1.32
C THR A 601 -41.91 13.00 0.06
N LEU A 602 -40.71 13.22 -0.50
CA LEU A 602 -40.17 12.38 -1.57
C LEU A 602 -39.07 11.47 -1.01
N GLN A 603 -39.04 10.21 -1.43
CA GLN A 603 -37.99 9.27 -1.08
C GLN A 603 -37.16 8.89 -2.30
N TYR A 604 -35.87 9.18 -2.24
CA TYR A 604 -34.88 8.71 -3.20
C TYR A 604 -34.08 7.56 -2.60
N VAL A 605 -33.98 6.43 -3.31
CA VAL A 605 -33.20 5.27 -2.89
C VAL A 605 -32.21 4.92 -4.00
N ARG A 606 -30.94 4.80 -3.62
CA ARG A 606 -29.83 4.41 -4.49
C ARG A 606 -29.14 3.19 -3.91
N GLN A 607 -28.79 2.23 -4.76
CA GLN A 607 -27.93 1.12 -4.43
C GLN A 607 -26.86 0.96 -5.51
N PHE A 608 -25.60 0.86 -5.10
CA PHE A 608 -24.47 0.62 -5.98
C PHE A 608 -23.59 -0.48 -5.40
N GLU A 609 -23.52 -1.61 -6.09
CA GLU A 609 -22.66 -2.73 -5.75
C GLU A 609 -21.50 -2.78 -6.75
N THR A 610 -20.26 -2.68 -6.27
CA THR A 610 -19.07 -2.94 -7.09
C THR A 610 -18.63 -4.39 -6.95
N ARG A 611 -18.24 -4.98 -8.06
CA ARG A 611 -17.64 -6.31 -8.13
C ARG A 611 -16.24 -6.17 -8.68
N ARG A 612 -15.31 -6.90 -8.06
CA ARG A 612 -13.99 -7.16 -8.64
C ARG A 612 -14.07 -8.53 -9.29
N PRO A 613 -14.07 -8.64 -10.64
CA PRO A 613 -14.04 -9.93 -11.32
C PRO A 613 -12.84 -10.76 -10.87
N ALA A 614 -12.87 -12.07 -11.14
CA ALA A 614 -11.77 -12.96 -10.78
C ALA A 614 -10.46 -12.53 -11.48
N GLY A 615 -9.36 -12.48 -10.72
CA GLY A 615 -8.07 -11.92 -11.16
C GLY A 615 -7.67 -10.69 -10.35
N THR A 616 -6.38 -10.35 -10.40
CA THR A 616 -5.85 -9.11 -9.80
C THR A 616 -6.17 -7.90 -10.67
N THR A 617 -6.18 -8.07 -11.99
CA THR A 617 -6.41 -7.00 -12.98
C THR A 617 -7.29 -7.46 -14.14
N LEU A 618 -7.82 -6.50 -14.91
CA LEU A 618 -8.57 -6.71 -16.14
C LEU A 618 -7.77 -6.20 -17.35
N PRO A 619 -7.96 -6.77 -18.56
CA PRO A 619 -7.28 -6.25 -19.76
C PRO A 619 -7.65 -4.80 -20.08
N ALA A 620 -6.71 -4.03 -20.67
CA ALA A 620 -6.90 -2.63 -21.06
C ALA A 620 -8.17 -2.40 -21.90
N ALA A 621 -8.49 -3.33 -22.80
CA ALA A 621 -9.68 -3.29 -23.66
C ALA A 621 -11.02 -3.24 -22.90
N LYS A 622 -11.06 -3.62 -21.61
CA LYS A 622 -12.26 -3.56 -20.77
C LYS A 622 -12.56 -2.16 -20.22
N TYR A 623 -11.62 -1.23 -20.32
CA TYR A 623 -11.77 0.11 -19.77
C TYR A 623 -12.94 0.89 -20.38
N ALA A 624 -13.14 0.83 -21.70
CA ALA A 624 -14.25 1.55 -22.36
C ALA A 624 -15.63 1.08 -21.85
N GLU A 625 -15.80 -0.22 -21.63
CA GLU A 625 -17.03 -0.79 -21.06
C GLU A 625 -17.24 -0.34 -19.61
N TYR A 626 -16.18 -0.32 -18.81
CA TYR A 626 -16.23 0.17 -17.43
C TYR A 626 -16.49 1.68 -17.34
N GLN A 627 -15.87 2.47 -18.22
CA GLN A 627 -16.07 3.91 -18.32
C GLN A 627 -17.51 4.24 -18.71
N ASP A 628 -18.11 3.52 -19.66
CA ASP A 628 -19.53 3.69 -20.01
C ASP A 628 -20.46 3.34 -18.84
N PHE A 629 -20.19 2.24 -18.12
CA PHE A 629 -20.94 1.89 -16.91
C PHE A 629 -20.86 3.00 -15.85
N ARG A 630 -19.66 3.55 -15.60
CA ARG A 630 -19.44 4.67 -14.67
C ARG A 630 -20.10 5.96 -15.14
N ARG A 631 -20.11 6.24 -16.44
CA ARG A 631 -20.79 7.40 -17.05
C ARG A 631 -22.29 7.30 -16.86
N LYS A 632 -22.91 6.15 -17.13
CA LYS A 632 -24.34 5.90 -16.93
C LYS A 632 -24.75 6.05 -15.46
N ILE A 633 -23.93 5.55 -14.53
CA ILE A 633 -24.14 5.77 -13.08
C ILE A 633 -24.06 7.25 -12.74
N SER A 634 -23.04 7.97 -13.22
CA SER A 634 -22.88 9.39 -12.96
C SER A 634 -24.07 10.20 -13.49
N GLN A 635 -24.55 9.90 -14.70
CA GLN A 635 -25.76 10.51 -15.27
C GLN A 635 -27.00 10.26 -14.41
N ALA A 636 -27.19 9.03 -13.92
CA ALA A 636 -28.31 8.71 -13.02
C ALA A 636 -28.19 9.41 -11.66
N ASP A 637 -26.97 9.52 -11.12
CA ASP A 637 -26.69 10.23 -9.86
C ASP A 637 -26.94 11.75 -9.96
N HIS A 638 -26.91 12.33 -11.17
CA HIS A 638 -27.22 13.74 -11.46
C HIS A 638 -28.67 13.98 -11.91
N ALA A 639 -29.53 12.95 -11.89
CA ALA A 639 -30.93 13.12 -12.27
C ALA A 639 -31.66 14.04 -11.28
N GLN A 640 -32.45 14.99 -11.79
CA GLN A 640 -33.07 16.04 -10.97
C GLN A 640 -34.54 15.73 -10.65
N VAL A 641 -34.95 16.09 -9.43
CA VAL A 641 -36.34 16.31 -9.06
C VAL A 641 -36.70 17.75 -9.42
N VAL A 642 -37.88 17.93 -10.04
CA VAL A 642 -38.44 19.24 -10.34
C VAL A 642 -39.64 19.47 -9.42
N LEU A 643 -39.54 20.51 -8.60
CA LEU A 643 -40.63 20.97 -7.74
C LEU A 643 -41.25 22.24 -8.34
N VAL A 644 -42.56 22.42 -8.20
CA VAL A 644 -43.28 23.60 -8.70
C VAL A 644 -44.10 24.23 -7.58
N LYS A 645 -44.15 25.56 -7.54
CA LYS A 645 -45.02 26.32 -6.63
C LYS A 645 -46.49 26.01 -6.92
N THR A 646 -47.22 25.49 -5.94
CA THR A 646 -48.69 25.40 -5.99
C THR A 646 -49.27 26.81 -5.98
N GLU A 647 -50.23 27.10 -6.87
CA GLU A 647 -51.00 28.33 -6.75
C GLU A 647 -51.78 28.32 -5.44
N ALA A 648 -51.78 29.46 -4.74
CA ALA A 648 -52.60 29.66 -3.56
C ALA A 648 -54.08 29.72 -3.94
#